data_AF-Q55GF5-F1
#
_entry.id   AF-Q55GF5-F1
#
_cell.length_a   1.000
_cell.length_b   1.000
_cell.length_c   1.000
_cell.angle_alpha   90.00
_cell.angle_beta   90.00
_cell.angle_gamma   90.00
#
_symmetry.space_group_name_H-M   'P 1'
#
loop_
_entity.id
_entity.type
_entity.pdbx_description
1 polymer ?
#
loop_
_entity_poly.entity_id
_entity_poly.type
_entity_poly.pdbx_seq_one_letter_code
_entity_poly.pdbx_strand_id
1 'polypeptide(L)'
;MISFDHNYTNLNIFKIFLLLISIKFVFSIIPPQPEYDCISNIKIKYGTTIDLNELCDTAVQCDPTTGSILKMVIFPYNTDDAPLLLINDILCLPFLQYLTIQYIPFENGFIYYNFPAMKSMTIKDSMNSLSSGITQQLPNYDYFEISTGEIDQTILNLLYISNVKSFKSSIGYVWLVCDPITLGTNFITNTLEISALNYPDFTSYPQFEKVLMNFNDNFDKLTIPNFQTISSNLMRIKHNIASPSLTTSTEFYAHLNYKVNKLYIDSRLSTPAKFFDFSKNKNYGYLQLTNIQDFHINGNFPVLNIQKNTTILLFNGSSLIVFPPINQWGDVNNFVRLDYITLNLPLPNFTGSGEYYILIGNSITGTIDKSWCNTEISVQSNLLTGTIPSCFTCYFKNPKVDGIDVSPTSLLFDRFQGNSFTNHNISIPCTTFLPRITVLQRNPLQIKVFGQDIGYDPRNWLLNGTIGTLDVKKVLIGREYHLTFNNTNFNDVDYFPFLFKLPNYTIYTFPVVEKHPIITKVTIISPYMATIEGSYFSSCYGYNETIIMVGLIHCSVTTTSFFNIICETVVSNPFEVLTQQVFIINIGGNKMNIVYINSNQNTINDQQCPNGCTDLDHGICDMSTGKCQCNSNYQDSDCSIAILNCPSNSASTLCSGNGECNTVTGECICNSDFQSDDCSMPFIGCPFDGKGRICYGHGTCNNITGICTCDDNYQSTDCSIPFAKCPSINSIFECSGFGQCENTTGVCTCDEFSFSDDCSLHNCLEPSCNSNGKCDLLIGQCKCNSLYTGDDCLIPLHFVSSIIPSLETGGPAIFYGYFGDLRSNLKLSIGGLPCQITFNSSNLINCTAPPGTGIKSITVTQNDIVWLGKDIYKYISNFLKCPNDCSNNGKCNQTTLECDCFPNFGSFDCSGSIDNTPKSNVTIDTNSSTTVIKNQEINFQIYYKQLLEVDYNGKIIKQYNLNNNWNSNKSSLSPSSLDQIEHIFTQSINDGNNQCKIISNIKEILKKQEITFGETIFKLEPNSIKLTISIQNYTYQNNLNTLKLEMVASVNQDDNDNDNDCNNNESNIDTSNSNDLSLFNYIKISKNNKLFSGRFINRVLSDGVSTFLSSTTTTSSSTSDFITVTLNLPHCKKECVIDPDFSVLVTSKFQQNCENDDNNKKYVIPVAVVVSVVGATAIAGAAYLLYRKKYVENQLKIKLKIFK
;
A
#
# COMPACT_ATOMS: atom_id res chain seq x y z
N MET A 1 42.53 -42.87 -20.77
CA MET A 1 43.90 -42.77 -21.32
C MET A 1 44.74 -41.96 -20.35
N ILE A 2 45.92 -42.50 -19.98
CA ILE A 2 47.13 -41.78 -19.52
C ILE A 2 46.99 -41.18 -18.11
N SER A 3 47.36 -41.93 -17.06
CA SER A 3 48.70 -42.28 -16.56
C SER A 3 49.35 -41.19 -15.71
N PHE A 4 49.68 -41.63 -14.49
CA PHE A 4 50.60 -41.02 -13.55
C PHE A 4 51.89 -40.57 -14.20
N ASP A 5 52.48 -39.48 -13.70
CA ASP A 5 53.92 -39.49 -13.52
C ASP A 5 54.40 -38.63 -12.35
N HIS A 6 55.48 -39.13 -11.78
CA HIS A 6 56.10 -38.82 -10.50
C HIS A 6 56.56 -37.36 -10.32
N ASN A 7 56.34 -36.82 -9.11
CA ASN A 7 57.37 -36.11 -8.31
C ASN A 7 56.85 -35.79 -6.89
N TYR A 8 56.44 -36.83 -6.16
CA TYR A 8 56.17 -36.77 -4.72
C TYR A 8 57.43 -37.12 -3.93
N THR A 9 58.40 -36.21 -3.88
CA THR A 9 59.48 -36.27 -2.87
C THR A 9 59.71 -34.94 -2.15
N ASN A 10 59.28 -33.80 -2.69
CA ASN A 10 59.40 -32.52 -1.96
C ASN A 10 58.15 -32.11 -1.15
N LEU A 11 56.95 -32.65 -1.45
CA LEU A 11 55.73 -32.30 -0.69
C LEU A 11 55.61 -33.06 0.64
N ASN A 12 56.30 -34.19 0.81
CA ASN A 12 56.30 -34.92 2.08
C ASN A 12 57.11 -34.21 3.16
N ILE A 13 58.13 -33.42 2.81
CA ILE A 13 58.84 -32.60 3.81
C ILE A 13 57.91 -31.48 4.31
N PHE A 14 57.10 -30.87 3.43
CA PHE A 14 56.15 -29.83 3.83
C PHE A 14 54.95 -30.36 4.60
N LYS A 15 54.43 -31.55 4.26
CA LYS A 15 53.40 -32.23 5.06
C LYS A 15 53.93 -32.78 6.37
N ILE A 16 55.19 -33.21 6.45
CA ILE A 16 55.82 -33.57 7.73
C ILE A 16 56.05 -32.30 8.57
N PHE A 17 56.39 -31.16 7.97
CA PHE A 17 56.50 -29.89 8.68
C PHE A 17 55.12 -29.41 9.20
N LEU A 18 54.06 -29.55 8.40
CA LEU A 18 52.69 -29.22 8.82
C LEU A 18 52.13 -30.25 9.82
N LEU A 19 52.46 -31.53 9.69
CA LEU A 19 52.10 -32.55 10.68
C LEU A 19 52.91 -32.36 11.98
N LEU A 20 54.15 -31.86 11.92
CA LEU A 20 54.92 -31.47 13.12
C LEU A 20 54.39 -30.17 13.74
N ILE A 21 53.69 -29.32 12.98
CA ILE A 21 53.01 -28.12 13.50
C ILE A 21 51.58 -28.45 13.98
N SER A 22 50.92 -29.48 13.42
CA SER A 22 49.56 -29.91 13.81
C SER A 22 49.53 -31.06 14.81
N ILE A 23 50.64 -31.78 15.00
CA ILE A 23 50.94 -32.43 16.28
C ILE A 23 51.37 -31.29 17.20
N LYS A 24 50.39 -30.47 17.63
CA LYS A 24 50.43 -29.95 19.00
C LYS A 24 50.57 -31.21 19.84
N PHE A 25 51.81 -31.56 20.17
CA PHE A 25 52.09 -32.46 21.24
C PHE A 25 51.28 -31.94 22.40
N VAL A 26 50.21 -32.66 22.74
CA VAL A 26 49.57 -32.59 24.04
C VAL A 26 50.60 -33.21 25.00
N PHE A 27 51.73 -32.54 25.18
CA PHE A 27 52.40 -32.62 26.46
C PHE A 27 51.42 -31.94 27.39
N SER A 28 50.79 -32.72 28.28
CA SER A 28 50.15 -32.16 29.46
C SER A 28 51.18 -31.24 30.10
N ILE A 29 51.01 -29.93 29.93
CA ILE A 29 51.90 -28.96 30.53
C ILE A 29 51.74 -29.14 32.03
N ILE A 30 52.83 -29.53 32.68
CA ILE A 30 52.85 -29.78 34.12
C ILE A 30 52.87 -28.41 34.80
N PRO A 31 51.99 -28.15 35.79
CA PRO A 31 52.04 -26.93 36.57
C PRO A 31 53.42 -26.72 37.21
N PRO A 32 53.82 -25.46 37.46
CA PRO A 32 55.01 -25.17 38.26
C PRO A 32 54.96 -25.97 39.58
N GLN A 33 56.07 -26.59 39.97
CA GLN A 33 56.12 -27.48 41.13
C GLN A 33 55.47 -26.90 42.41
N PRO A 34 55.66 -25.61 42.78
CA PRO A 34 54.99 -25.04 43.95
C PRO A 34 53.46 -25.05 43.86
N GLU A 35 52.92 -24.86 42.65
CA GLU A 35 51.47 -24.89 42.41
C GLU A 35 50.95 -26.33 42.38
N TYR A 36 51.72 -27.28 41.83
CA TYR A 36 51.40 -28.71 41.89
C TYR A 36 51.35 -29.23 43.33
N ASP A 37 52.34 -28.86 44.14
CA ASP A 37 52.40 -29.22 45.57
C ASP A 37 51.23 -28.59 46.34
N CYS A 38 50.87 -27.35 46.00
CA CYS A 38 49.71 -26.66 46.54
C CYS A 38 48.40 -27.42 46.27
N ILE A 39 48.14 -27.79 45.01
CA ILE A 39 46.96 -28.59 44.64
C ILE A 39 46.97 -29.95 45.33
N SER A 40 48.12 -30.60 45.42
CA SER A 40 48.27 -31.89 46.11
C SER A 40 47.90 -31.77 47.60
N ASN A 41 48.35 -30.70 48.26
CA ASN A 41 47.99 -30.40 49.64
C ASN A 41 46.50 -30.08 49.81
N ILE A 42 45.90 -29.29 48.90
CA ILE A 42 44.46 -29.01 48.89
C ILE A 42 43.67 -30.32 48.72
N LYS A 43 44.08 -31.19 47.78
CA LYS A 43 43.43 -32.49 47.55
C LYS A 43 43.46 -33.35 48.80
N ILE A 44 44.61 -33.46 49.47
CA ILE A 44 44.75 -34.24 50.71
C ILE A 44 43.94 -33.62 51.85
N LYS A 45 44.03 -32.30 52.02
CA LYS A 45 43.37 -31.58 53.12
C LYS A 45 41.85 -31.68 53.04
N TYR A 46 41.26 -31.44 51.86
CA TYR A 46 39.80 -31.41 51.68
C TYR A 46 39.22 -32.72 51.13
N GLY A 47 40.05 -33.70 50.79
CA GLY A 47 39.60 -34.94 50.16
C GLY A 47 38.86 -34.69 48.86
N THR A 48 39.43 -33.91 47.93
CA THR A 48 38.74 -33.50 46.69
C THR A 48 38.78 -34.55 45.58
N THR A 49 37.88 -34.43 44.60
CA THR A 49 37.86 -35.26 43.37
C THR A 49 38.93 -34.93 42.34
N ILE A 50 39.88 -34.03 42.65
CA ILE A 50 40.94 -33.61 41.71
C ILE A 50 41.84 -34.82 41.39
N ASP A 51 41.95 -35.19 40.11
CA ASP A 51 42.96 -36.16 39.68
C ASP A 51 44.32 -35.45 39.53
N LEU A 52 45.34 -35.96 40.22
CA LEU A 52 46.70 -35.43 40.12
C LEU A 52 47.45 -35.97 38.90
N ASN A 53 46.95 -37.04 38.28
CA ASN A 53 47.50 -37.63 37.05
C ASN A 53 46.95 -36.94 35.80
N GLU A 54 45.76 -36.34 35.89
CA GLU A 54 45.09 -35.59 34.83
C GLU A 54 44.83 -34.14 35.27
N LEU A 55 45.87 -33.49 35.79
CA LEU A 55 45.85 -32.05 36.06
C LEU A 55 45.71 -31.24 34.75
N CYS A 56 45.13 -30.04 34.87
CA CYS A 56 44.85 -29.14 33.74
C CYS A 56 43.67 -29.56 32.85
N ASP A 57 42.71 -30.30 33.40
CA ASP A 57 41.44 -30.65 32.77
C ASP A 57 40.25 -29.78 33.29
N THR A 58 39.13 -30.38 33.72
CA THR A 58 37.87 -29.69 33.99
C THR A 58 37.81 -29.03 35.36
N ALA A 59 38.23 -29.75 36.41
CA ALA A 59 38.24 -29.26 37.79
C ALA A 59 39.36 -28.25 38.04
N VAL A 60 40.48 -28.39 37.33
CA VAL A 60 41.66 -27.52 37.44
C VAL A 60 42.11 -27.16 36.03
N GLN A 61 42.10 -25.88 35.66
CA GLN A 61 42.60 -25.43 34.35
C GLN A 61 43.89 -24.66 34.51
N CYS A 62 44.80 -24.89 33.56
CA CYS A 62 46.13 -24.30 33.56
C CYS A 62 46.34 -23.39 32.35
N ASP A 63 47.25 -22.45 32.48
CA ASP A 63 47.70 -21.62 31.38
C ASP A 63 48.45 -22.48 30.35
N PRO A 64 48.07 -22.42 29.06
CA PRO A 64 48.66 -23.28 28.03
C PRO A 64 50.10 -22.91 27.66
N THR A 65 50.67 -21.86 28.23
CA THR A 65 52.05 -21.43 27.97
C THR A 65 52.96 -21.61 29.18
N THR A 66 52.46 -21.40 30.38
CA THR A 66 53.24 -21.42 31.63
C THR A 66 52.92 -22.64 32.52
N GLY A 67 51.77 -23.28 32.31
CA GLY A 67 51.28 -24.35 33.18
C GLY A 67 50.66 -23.88 34.49
N SER A 68 50.74 -22.59 34.81
CA SER A 68 50.18 -22.07 36.06
C SER A 68 48.67 -22.29 36.15
N ILE A 69 48.19 -22.63 37.34
CA ILE A 69 46.80 -22.88 37.65
C ILE A 69 46.00 -21.58 37.56
N LEU A 70 45.07 -21.54 36.61
CA LEU A 70 44.17 -20.41 36.36
C LEU A 70 42.79 -20.62 36.98
N LYS A 71 42.31 -21.87 37.06
CA LYS A 71 40.99 -22.21 37.61
C LYS A 71 41.09 -23.42 38.53
N MET A 72 40.30 -23.43 39.59
CA MET A 72 40.16 -24.57 40.49
C MET A 72 38.74 -24.70 41.04
N VAL A 73 38.28 -25.94 41.15
CA VAL A 73 37.05 -26.34 41.86
C VAL A 73 37.44 -27.19 43.06
N ILE A 74 37.06 -26.76 44.27
CA ILE A 74 37.26 -27.48 45.52
C ILE A 74 35.91 -28.04 45.95
N PHE A 75 35.77 -29.36 45.80
CA PHE A 75 34.59 -30.13 46.18
C PHE A 75 35.06 -31.40 46.91
N PRO A 76 34.63 -31.63 48.17
CA PRO A 76 35.08 -32.75 48.99
C PRO A 76 34.30 -34.03 48.67
N TYR A 77 34.92 -35.20 48.85
CA TYR A 77 34.23 -36.50 48.78
C TYR A 77 33.18 -36.67 49.88
N ASN A 78 33.48 -36.16 51.09
CA ASN A 78 32.59 -36.19 52.23
C ASN A 78 32.17 -34.76 52.57
N THR A 79 30.88 -34.47 52.44
CA THR A 79 30.32 -33.13 52.68
C THR A 79 30.18 -32.80 54.17
N ASP A 80 30.11 -33.81 55.04
CA ASP A 80 29.70 -33.61 56.43
C ASP A 80 30.85 -33.16 57.34
N ASP A 81 32.11 -33.42 56.96
CA ASP A 81 33.32 -33.22 57.79
C ASP A 81 34.45 -32.44 57.08
N ALA A 82 34.13 -31.61 56.08
CA ALA A 82 35.16 -30.83 55.39
C ALA A 82 35.86 -29.84 56.34
N PRO A 83 37.21 -29.77 56.35
CA PRO A 83 37.93 -28.83 57.20
C PRO A 83 37.70 -27.37 56.75
N LEU A 84 38.00 -26.44 57.66
CA LEU A 84 37.92 -25.00 57.40
C LEU A 84 38.97 -24.56 56.36
N LEU A 85 38.50 -23.91 55.29
CA LEU A 85 39.31 -23.26 54.26
C LEU A 85 39.87 -21.92 54.75
N LEU A 86 41.19 -21.84 54.77
CA LEU A 86 41.95 -20.66 55.17
C LEU A 86 42.53 -19.97 53.94
N ILE A 87 42.73 -18.66 54.00
CA ILE A 87 43.39 -17.87 52.94
C ILE A 87 44.74 -18.48 52.57
N ASN A 88 45.51 -18.92 53.56
CA ASN A 88 46.82 -19.55 53.39
C ASN A 88 46.80 -20.82 52.53
N ASP A 89 45.66 -21.52 52.45
CA ASP A 89 45.56 -22.73 51.62
C ASP A 89 45.56 -22.40 50.12
N ILE A 90 45.24 -21.16 49.75
CA ILE A 90 45.10 -20.71 48.36
C ILE A 90 46.27 -19.81 47.93
N LEU A 91 46.97 -19.15 48.86
CA LEU A 91 48.07 -18.22 48.53
C LEU A 91 49.21 -18.84 47.70
N CYS A 92 49.37 -20.17 47.73
CA CYS A 92 50.33 -20.86 46.89
C CYS A 92 49.95 -20.93 45.40
N LEU A 93 48.80 -20.38 44.99
CA LEU A 93 48.37 -20.25 43.60
C LEU A 93 48.26 -18.77 43.18
N PRO A 94 49.38 -18.09 42.89
CA PRO A 94 49.41 -16.64 42.67
C PRO A 94 48.69 -16.20 41.39
N PHE A 95 48.51 -17.10 40.42
CA PHE A 95 47.88 -16.83 39.13
C PHE A 95 46.42 -17.29 39.05
N LEU A 96 45.85 -17.78 40.16
CA LEU A 96 44.48 -18.28 40.21
C LEU A 96 43.46 -17.18 39.91
N GLN A 97 42.71 -17.33 38.82
CA GLN A 97 41.71 -16.37 38.35
C GLN A 97 40.28 -16.81 38.69
N TYR A 98 40.01 -18.10 38.78
CA TYR A 98 38.67 -18.66 39.00
C TYR A 98 38.67 -19.69 40.11
N LEU A 99 37.92 -19.45 41.18
CA LEU A 99 37.79 -20.39 42.30
C LEU A 99 36.32 -20.77 42.51
N THR A 100 36.03 -22.06 42.58
CA THR A 100 34.75 -22.59 43.04
C THR A 100 34.96 -23.40 44.31
N ILE A 101 34.18 -23.10 45.35
CA ILE A 101 34.17 -23.79 46.63
C ILE A 101 32.77 -24.38 46.80
N GLN A 102 32.69 -25.67 47.09
CA GLN A 102 31.40 -26.32 47.30
C GLN A 102 31.42 -27.24 48.52
N TYR A 103 30.42 -27.12 49.41
CA TYR A 103 30.30 -27.88 50.67
C TYR A 103 31.50 -27.78 51.64
N ILE A 104 32.30 -26.71 51.54
CA ILE A 104 33.48 -26.52 52.40
C ILE A 104 33.32 -25.22 53.20
N PRO A 105 33.41 -25.25 54.55
CA PRO A 105 33.42 -24.04 55.36
C PRO A 105 34.71 -23.26 55.15
N PHE A 106 34.70 -21.93 55.30
CA PHE A 106 35.86 -21.05 55.16
C PHE A 106 35.92 -20.01 56.27
N GLU A 107 37.11 -19.48 56.54
CA GLU A 107 37.27 -18.47 57.58
C GLU A 107 36.55 -17.14 57.24
N ASN A 108 36.09 -16.43 58.26
CA ASN A 108 35.27 -15.21 58.11
C ASN A 108 35.90 -14.14 57.18
N GLY A 109 37.23 -14.05 57.14
CA GLY A 109 37.96 -13.09 56.29
C GLY A 109 38.11 -13.51 54.83
N PHE A 110 37.79 -14.75 54.46
CA PHE A 110 38.19 -15.36 53.20
C PHE A 110 37.65 -14.63 51.97
N ILE A 111 36.35 -14.32 51.93
CA ILE A 111 35.71 -13.67 50.78
C ILE A 111 36.10 -12.19 50.63
N TYR A 112 36.68 -11.61 51.68
CA TYR A 112 37.13 -10.22 51.71
C TYR A 112 38.60 -10.08 51.37
N TYR A 113 39.33 -11.19 51.26
CA TYR A 113 40.73 -11.19 50.91
C TYR A 113 40.91 -10.91 49.42
N ASN A 114 41.73 -9.90 49.11
CA ASN A 114 42.06 -9.55 47.73
C ASN A 114 43.15 -10.48 47.17
N PHE A 115 42.72 -11.62 46.62
CA PHE A 115 43.61 -12.55 45.92
C PHE A 115 44.18 -11.89 44.64
N PRO A 116 45.52 -11.82 44.45
CA PRO A 116 46.16 -10.96 43.45
C PRO A 116 45.67 -11.08 42.00
N ALA A 117 45.34 -12.29 41.54
CA ALA A 117 44.92 -12.57 40.16
C ALA A 117 43.43 -12.93 40.03
N MET A 118 42.68 -12.97 41.13
CA MET A 118 41.33 -13.53 41.16
C MET A 118 40.36 -12.62 40.42
N LYS A 119 39.61 -13.22 39.49
CA LYS A 119 38.56 -12.55 38.71
C LYS A 119 37.17 -13.07 39.06
N SER A 120 37.07 -14.34 39.45
CA SER A 120 35.80 -15.01 39.70
C SER A 120 35.86 -15.88 40.94
N MET A 121 34.87 -15.76 41.81
CA MET A 121 34.69 -16.64 42.96
C MET A 121 33.26 -17.17 43.03
N THR A 122 33.11 -18.47 43.23
CA THR A 122 31.82 -19.14 43.36
C THR A 122 31.80 -19.97 44.63
N ILE A 123 30.80 -19.77 45.49
CA ILE A 123 30.62 -20.50 46.74
C ILE A 123 29.24 -21.15 46.71
N LYS A 124 29.17 -22.46 46.90
CA LYS A 124 27.93 -23.24 46.84
C LYS A 124 27.81 -24.16 48.05
N ASP A 125 26.68 -24.09 48.75
CA ASP A 125 26.32 -25.00 49.84
C ASP A 125 27.36 -25.09 50.97
N SER A 126 28.20 -24.07 51.13
CA SER A 126 29.16 -23.93 52.22
C SER A 126 28.45 -23.38 53.45
N MET A 127 28.45 -24.16 54.54
CA MET A 127 27.85 -23.81 55.83
C MET A 127 28.93 -23.34 56.84
N ASN A 128 28.50 -22.81 57.97
CA ASN A 128 29.26 -22.30 59.12
C ASN A 128 30.33 -21.23 58.82
N SER A 129 30.13 -20.39 57.80
CA SER A 129 31.15 -19.44 57.30
C SER A 129 30.66 -17.99 57.17
N LEU A 130 29.36 -17.77 56.94
CA LEU A 130 28.78 -16.46 56.64
C LEU A 130 27.43 -16.19 57.33
N SER A 131 27.29 -16.62 58.58
CA SER A 131 26.07 -16.40 59.37
C SER A 131 25.66 -14.93 59.54
N SER A 132 26.60 -13.99 59.39
CA SER A 132 26.32 -12.54 59.42
C SER A 132 26.05 -11.93 58.05
N GLY A 133 26.07 -12.74 56.98
CA GLY A 133 26.00 -12.26 55.61
C GLY A 133 27.28 -11.56 55.15
N ILE A 134 27.17 -10.82 54.05
CA ILE A 134 28.25 -9.97 53.54
C ILE A 134 28.19 -8.64 54.30
N THR A 135 29.23 -8.34 55.08
CA THR A 135 29.23 -7.22 56.03
C THR A 135 30.18 -6.09 55.66
N GLN A 136 31.02 -6.28 54.64
CA GLN A 136 31.95 -5.28 54.13
C GLN A 136 32.12 -5.43 52.62
N GLN A 137 32.75 -4.42 51.99
CA GLN A 137 32.97 -4.40 50.55
C GLN A 137 33.81 -5.60 50.08
N LEU A 138 33.32 -6.28 49.05
CA LEU A 138 34.04 -7.34 48.36
C LEU A 138 35.20 -6.77 47.53
N PRO A 139 36.25 -7.57 47.30
CA PRO A 139 37.29 -7.26 46.33
C PRO A 139 36.76 -7.06 44.91
N ASN A 140 37.64 -6.61 44.02
CA ASN A 140 37.31 -6.46 42.60
C ASN A 140 37.12 -7.83 41.95
N TYR A 141 35.92 -8.11 41.46
CA TYR A 141 35.62 -9.34 40.74
C TYR A 141 34.85 -9.03 39.44
N ASP A 142 35.16 -9.80 38.40
CA ASP A 142 34.32 -9.87 37.21
C ASP A 142 33.02 -10.66 37.52
N TYR A 143 33.09 -11.69 38.37
CA TYR A 143 31.95 -12.51 38.78
C TYR A 143 32.08 -12.97 40.24
N PHE A 144 31.01 -12.85 41.02
CA PHE A 144 30.94 -13.42 42.36
C PHE A 144 29.59 -14.12 42.57
N GLU A 145 29.62 -15.39 42.96
CA GLU A 145 28.42 -16.16 43.27
C GLU A 145 28.48 -16.73 44.69
N ILE A 146 27.41 -16.53 45.45
CA ILE A 146 27.22 -17.12 46.77
C ILE A 146 25.83 -17.75 46.90
N SER A 147 25.79 -19.07 46.94
CA SER A 147 24.56 -19.85 47.10
C SER A 147 24.67 -20.68 48.36
N THR A 148 24.30 -20.11 49.50
CA THR A 148 24.28 -20.80 50.80
C THR A 148 23.02 -20.42 51.60
N GLY A 149 22.48 -21.36 52.37
CA GLY A 149 21.33 -21.08 53.25
C GLY A 149 21.67 -20.14 54.42
N GLU A 150 22.96 -19.96 54.74
CA GLU A 150 23.38 -19.18 55.92
C GLU A 150 23.08 -17.69 55.84
N ILE A 151 23.02 -17.15 54.62
CA ILE A 151 22.76 -15.72 54.42
C ILE A 151 21.26 -15.40 54.48
N ASP A 152 20.38 -16.40 54.68
CA ASP A 152 18.94 -16.16 54.82
C ASP A 152 18.65 -15.15 55.94
N GLN A 153 17.75 -14.21 55.68
CA GLN A 153 17.38 -13.08 56.57
C GLN A 153 18.50 -12.07 56.87
N THR A 154 19.70 -12.23 56.31
CA THR A 154 20.79 -11.25 56.52
C THR A 154 20.55 -9.97 55.71
N ILE A 155 21.26 -8.90 56.07
CA ILE A 155 21.20 -7.61 55.35
C ILE A 155 22.37 -7.53 54.37
N LEU A 156 22.07 -7.29 53.09
CA LEU A 156 23.06 -6.98 52.06
C LEU A 156 22.94 -5.52 51.64
N ASN A 157 23.92 -4.70 52.01
CA ASN A 157 24.08 -3.38 51.42
C ASN A 157 24.66 -3.51 50.01
N LEU A 158 24.03 -2.93 49.00
CA LEU A 158 24.54 -3.01 47.63
C LEU A 158 25.93 -2.37 47.46
N LEU A 159 26.32 -1.41 48.30
CA LEU A 159 27.69 -0.88 48.28
C LEU A 159 28.73 -1.97 48.54
N TYR A 160 28.39 -3.04 49.27
CA TYR A 160 29.33 -4.14 49.52
C TYR A 160 29.67 -4.94 48.27
N ILE A 161 28.83 -4.89 47.24
CA ILE A 161 29.08 -5.57 45.96
C ILE A 161 29.51 -4.60 44.86
N SER A 162 29.69 -3.31 45.17
CA SER A 162 29.97 -2.24 44.20
C SER A 162 31.21 -2.46 43.32
N ASN A 163 32.15 -3.30 43.75
CA ASN A 163 33.37 -3.69 43.02
C ASN A 163 33.23 -4.99 42.21
N VAL A 164 32.04 -5.60 42.19
CA VAL A 164 31.75 -6.84 41.49
C VAL A 164 30.91 -6.52 40.27
N LYS A 165 31.38 -6.85 39.06
CA LYS A 165 30.62 -6.59 37.82
C LYS A 165 29.32 -7.41 37.76
N SER A 166 29.42 -8.71 38.04
CA SER A 166 28.29 -9.63 38.07
C SER A 166 28.18 -10.34 39.42
N PHE A 167 27.13 -10.04 40.19
CA PHE A 167 26.89 -10.63 41.49
C PHE A 167 25.68 -11.57 41.44
N LYS A 168 25.84 -12.77 42.01
CA LYS A 168 24.79 -13.79 42.07
C LYS A 168 24.63 -14.35 43.49
N SER A 169 23.40 -14.45 43.96
CA SER A 169 23.04 -15.13 45.19
C SER A 169 21.69 -15.82 45.06
N SER A 170 21.68 -17.15 44.93
CA SER A 170 20.46 -17.91 44.59
C SER A 170 19.84 -18.67 45.77
N ILE A 171 20.59 -18.88 46.86
CA ILE A 171 20.15 -19.60 48.06
C ILE A 171 20.29 -18.64 49.25
N GLY A 172 19.27 -18.62 50.12
CA GLY A 172 19.12 -17.64 51.21
C GLY A 172 18.51 -16.32 50.71
N TYR A 173 17.40 -15.89 51.31
CA TYR A 173 16.71 -14.64 50.95
C TYR A 173 17.20 -13.50 51.83
N VAL A 174 17.82 -12.48 51.24
CA VAL A 174 18.43 -11.36 51.97
C VAL A 174 17.57 -10.09 51.95
N TRP A 175 17.72 -9.25 52.97
CA TRP A 175 17.21 -7.88 52.97
C TRP A 175 18.20 -6.97 52.24
N LEU A 176 17.74 -6.31 51.17
CA LEU A 176 18.56 -5.39 50.41
C LEU A 176 18.45 -3.97 50.97
N VAL A 177 19.61 -3.32 51.08
CA VAL A 177 19.74 -1.92 51.47
C VAL A 177 20.52 -1.17 50.38
N CYS A 178 20.02 0.00 50.01
CA CYS A 178 20.61 0.90 49.04
C CYS A 178 20.93 2.22 49.74
N ASP A 179 22.22 2.44 50.04
CA ASP A 179 22.67 3.75 50.46
C ASP A 179 22.84 4.67 49.25
N PRO A 180 22.60 5.99 49.38
CA PRO A 180 22.85 6.92 48.29
C PRO A 180 24.30 6.87 47.84
N ILE A 181 24.53 6.66 46.54
CA ILE A 181 25.85 6.77 45.91
C ILE A 181 26.31 8.23 46.02
N THR A 182 27.39 8.47 46.76
CA THR A 182 28.02 9.79 46.91
C THR A 182 28.83 10.16 45.66
N LEU A 183 29.09 11.46 45.43
CA LEU A 183 29.98 11.90 44.35
C LEU A 183 31.36 11.22 44.51
N GLY A 184 31.76 10.37 43.56
CA GLY A 184 33.05 9.67 43.55
C GLY A 184 33.02 8.17 43.89
N THR A 185 31.89 7.60 44.33
CA THR A 185 31.77 6.14 44.48
C THR A 185 31.62 5.46 43.13
N ASN A 186 32.56 4.58 42.76
CA ASN A 186 32.52 3.79 41.54
C ASN A 186 31.69 2.52 41.77
N PHE A 187 30.46 2.48 41.25
CA PHE A 187 29.58 1.31 41.31
C PHE A 187 29.62 0.57 39.96
N ILE A 188 30.37 -0.53 39.88
CA ILE A 188 30.60 -1.26 38.62
C ILE A 188 29.61 -2.42 38.39
N THR A 189 28.80 -2.78 39.38
CA THR A 189 27.85 -3.88 39.26
C THR A 189 26.81 -3.57 38.21
N ASN A 190 26.81 -4.35 37.13
CA ASN A 190 25.86 -4.22 36.03
C ASN A 190 24.91 -5.43 35.94
N THR A 191 25.26 -6.55 36.56
CA THR A 191 24.44 -7.76 36.64
C THR A 191 24.19 -8.14 38.10
N LEU A 192 22.93 -8.21 38.49
CA LEU A 192 22.50 -8.61 39.83
C LEU A 192 21.50 -9.77 39.73
N GLU A 193 21.84 -10.93 40.27
CA GLU A 193 20.93 -12.06 40.43
C GLU A 193 20.81 -12.39 41.91
N ILE A 194 19.63 -12.25 42.51
CA ILE A 194 19.50 -12.30 43.97
C ILE A 194 18.16 -12.86 44.45
N SER A 195 18.22 -13.71 45.46
CA SER A 195 17.07 -14.05 46.30
C SER A 195 16.93 -13.00 47.40
N ALA A 196 15.85 -12.21 47.36
CA ALA A 196 15.67 -11.04 48.20
C ALA A 196 14.32 -11.07 48.94
N LEU A 197 14.18 -10.21 49.96
CA LEU A 197 12.96 -10.04 50.75
C LEU A 197 12.26 -8.70 50.50
N ASN A 198 12.87 -7.77 49.75
CA ASN A 198 12.33 -6.44 49.50
C ASN A 198 12.88 -5.80 48.21
N TYR A 199 12.22 -4.75 47.72
CA TYR A 199 12.79 -3.81 46.77
C TYR A 199 13.35 -2.56 47.51
N PRO A 200 14.66 -2.33 47.55
CA PRO A 200 15.21 -1.07 48.04
C PRO A 200 15.05 0.04 46.99
N ASP A 201 15.31 1.29 47.38
CA ASP A 201 15.30 2.43 46.46
C ASP A 201 16.58 2.47 45.61
N PHE A 202 16.46 2.20 44.31
CA PHE A 202 17.56 2.21 43.35
C PHE A 202 17.77 3.57 42.66
N THR A 203 17.11 4.64 43.10
CA THR A 203 17.13 5.94 42.41
C THR A 203 18.55 6.50 42.21
N SER A 204 19.46 6.26 43.15
CA SER A 204 20.87 6.70 43.06
C SER A 204 21.78 5.78 42.25
N TYR A 205 21.27 4.64 41.75
CA TYR A 205 22.07 3.60 41.10
C TYR A 205 22.06 3.70 39.58
N PRO A 206 23.16 3.30 38.91
CA PRO A 206 23.23 3.31 37.45
C PRO A 206 22.28 2.28 36.84
N GLN A 207 22.04 2.39 35.53
CA GLN A 207 21.27 1.40 34.79
C GLN A 207 22.01 0.07 34.74
N PHE A 208 21.33 -1.00 35.14
CA PHE A 208 21.85 -2.37 35.09
C PHE A 208 21.73 -2.94 33.67
N GLU A 209 22.68 -3.77 33.28
CA GLU A 209 22.53 -4.64 32.12
C GLU A 209 21.46 -5.71 32.40
N LYS A 210 21.51 -6.33 33.58
CA LYS A 210 20.60 -7.41 33.97
C LYS A 210 20.29 -7.43 35.46
N VAL A 211 19.02 -7.60 35.81
CA VAL A 211 18.53 -7.82 37.18
C VAL A 211 17.64 -9.06 37.22
N LEU A 212 17.91 -10.02 38.10
CA LEU A 212 17.04 -11.16 38.40
C LEU A 212 16.78 -11.16 39.90
N MET A 213 15.52 -10.99 40.29
CA MET A 213 15.10 -11.05 41.69
C MET A 213 14.16 -12.21 41.93
N ASN A 214 14.49 -13.02 42.92
CA ASN A 214 13.64 -14.10 43.41
C ASN A 214 13.11 -13.73 44.79
N PHE A 215 11.81 -13.85 44.98
CA PHE A 215 11.11 -13.55 46.21
C PHE A 215 10.40 -14.79 46.73
N ASN A 216 10.29 -14.94 48.05
CA ASN A 216 9.46 -15.96 48.71
C ASN A 216 8.24 -15.31 49.38
N ASP A 217 7.52 -16.10 50.18
CA ASP A 217 6.31 -15.68 50.87
C ASP A 217 6.52 -14.53 51.86
N ASN A 218 7.76 -14.31 52.33
CA ASN A 218 8.12 -13.25 53.27
C ASN A 218 8.45 -11.92 52.57
N PHE A 219 8.25 -11.81 51.26
CA PHE A 219 8.48 -10.58 50.52
C PHE A 219 7.67 -9.40 51.07
N ASP A 220 8.37 -8.32 51.42
CA ASP A 220 7.77 -7.09 51.90
C ASP A 220 7.08 -6.33 50.76
N LYS A 221 5.77 -6.58 50.63
CA LYS A 221 4.90 -5.93 49.64
C LYS A 221 4.85 -4.40 49.78
N LEU A 222 5.15 -3.84 50.95
CA LEU A 222 5.19 -2.38 51.14
C LEU A 222 6.29 -1.72 50.30
N THR A 223 7.28 -2.50 49.86
CA THR A 223 8.39 -2.02 49.04
C THR A 223 8.14 -2.07 47.53
N ILE A 224 7.00 -2.60 47.06
CA ILE A 224 6.62 -2.61 45.64
C ILE A 224 6.75 -1.23 44.96
N PRO A 225 6.40 -0.09 45.58
CA PRO A 225 6.60 1.22 44.98
C PRO A 225 8.05 1.50 44.57
N ASN A 226 9.05 0.90 45.22
CA ASN A 226 10.45 1.08 44.85
C ASN A 226 10.82 0.36 43.55
N PHE A 227 10.00 -0.59 43.07
CA PHE A 227 10.18 -1.23 41.76
C PHE A 227 10.34 -0.20 40.64
N GLN A 228 9.63 0.94 40.69
CA GLN A 228 9.72 2.00 39.68
C GLN A 228 11.10 2.67 39.58
N THR A 229 11.94 2.53 40.60
CA THR A 229 13.23 3.21 40.70
C THR A 229 14.32 2.47 39.91
N ILE A 230 14.16 1.17 39.71
CA ILE A 230 15.12 0.28 39.03
C ILE A 230 15.18 0.61 37.53
N SER A 231 16.39 0.82 37.01
CA SER A 231 16.66 0.97 35.58
C SER A 231 17.45 -0.23 35.07
N SER A 232 16.96 -0.94 34.04
CA SER A 232 17.68 -2.11 33.52
C SER A 232 17.33 -2.48 32.07
N ASN A 233 18.29 -3.02 31.31
CA ASN A 233 18.01 -3.60 30.00
C ASN A 233 17.17 -4.88 30.11
N LEU A 234 17.47 -5.76 31.07
CA LEU A 234 16.73 -7.00 31.28
C LEU A 234 16.43 -7.21 32.76
N MET A 235 15.15 -7.35 33.09
CA MET A 235 14.70 -7.66 34.44
C MET A 235 13.85 -8.92 34.48
N ARG A 236 14.20 -9.85 35.37
CA ARG A 236 13.40 -11.04 35.69
C ARG A 236 12.97 -11.00 37.15
N ILE A 237 11.70 -11.29 37.40
CA ILE A 237 11.11 -11.32 38.73
C ILE A 237 10.45 -12.67 38.90
N LYS A 238 10.80 -13.37 39.98
CA LYS A 238 10.14 -14.62 40.36
C LYS A 238 9.56 -14.47 41.76
N HIS A 239 8.32 -14.89 41.94
CA HIS A 239 7.69 -15.00 43.25
C HIS A 239 7.43 -16.48 43.58
N ASN A 240 7.73 -16.87 44.81
CA ASN A 240 7.31 -18.12 45.45
C ASN A 240 7.78 -19.41 44.76
N ILE A 241 9.02 -19.41 44.24
CA ILE A 241 9.63 -20.56 43.55
C ILE A 241 9.88 -21.79 44.45
N ALA A 242 9.97 -21.63 45.77
CA ALA A 242 10.27 -22.74 46.68
C ALA A 242 9.04 -23.55 47.11
N SER A 243 7.82 -23.06 46.86
CA SER A 243 6.60 -23.76 47.24
C SER A 243 6.18 -24.71 46.11
N PRO A 244 6.15 -26.04 46.32
CA PRO A 244 5.74 -26.99 45.29
C PRO A 244 4.28 -26.81 44.82
N SER A 245 3.51 -25.91 45.44
CA SER A 245 2.10 -25.66 45.12
C SER A 245 1.74 -24.21 44.77
N LEU A 246 2.69 -23.25 44.71
CA LEU A 246 2.42 -21.83 44.39
C LEU A 246 1.11 -21.33 45.07
N THR A 247 0.98 -21.59 46.38
CA THR A 247 -0.27 -21.31 47.14
C THR A 247 -0.52 -19.82 47.31
N THR A 248 0.53 -19.02 47.30
CA THR A 248 0.53 -17.59 47.58
C THR A 248 0.56 -16.79 46.29
N SER A 249 -0.38 -15.83 46.18
CA SER A 249 -0.50 -14.95 45.03
C SER A 249 0.12 -13.57 45.28
N THR A 250 0.65 -12.95 44.23
CA THR A 250 1.18 -11.58 44.24
C THR A 250 0.30 -10.65 43.41
N GLU A 251 0.21 -9.36 43.78
CA GLU A 251 -0.47 -8.37 42.95
C GLU A 251 0.34 -8.03 41.69
N PHE A 252 -0.34 -7.56 40.65
CA PHE A 252 0.34 -7.17 39.41
C PHE A 252 0.78 -5.70 39.45
N TYR A 253 2.09 -5.47 39.35
CA TYR A 253 2.69 -4.14 39.50
C TYR A 253 3.64 -3.74 38.36
N ALA A 254 3.67 -4.49 37.25
CA ALA A 254 4.54 -4.19 36.10
C ALA A 254 4.29 -2.79 35.49
N HIS A 255 3.08 -2.26 35.63
CA HIS A 255 2.69 -0.94 35.14
C HIS A 255 3.40 0.23 35.84
N LEU A 256 4.10 -0.01 36.94
CA LEU A 256 4.79 1.01 37.74
C LEU A 256 6.19 1.36 37.22
N ASN A 257 6.88 0.47 36.48
CA ASN A 257 8.26 0.71 36.04
C ASN A 257 8.33 1.02 34.54
N TYR A 258 8.86 2.20 34.22
CA TYR A 258 9.04 2.68 32.85
C TYR A 258 10.51 2.64 32.38
N LYS A 259 11.43 2.15 33.18
CA LYS A 259 12.89 2.19 32.95
C LYS A 259 13.48 0.82 32.58
N VAL A 260 12.63 -0.20 32.42
CA VAL A 260 13.02 -1.56 32.03
C VAL A 260 12.73 -1.80 30.55
N ASN A 261 13.68 -2.38 29.81
CA ASN A 261 13.47 -2.73 28.40
C ASN A 261 12.84 -4.13 28.21
N LYS A 262 13.37 -5.16 28.88
CA LYS A 262 12.84 -6.53 28.83
C LYS A 262 12.41 -7.00 30.21
N LEU A 263 11.11 -7.23 30.41
CA LEU A 263 10.55 -7.65 31.69
C LEU A 263 10.00 -9.07 31.62
N TYR A 264 10.40 -9.92 32.56
CA TYR A 264 9.89 -11.27 32.76
C TYR A 264 9.35 -11.39 34.18
N ILE A 265 8.10 -11.81 34.33
CA ILE A 265 7.47 -12.07 35.63
C ILE A 265 6.99 -13.52 35.65
N ASP A 266 7.46 -14.27 36.63
CA ASP A 266 7.03 -15.63 36.94
C ASP A 266 6.40 -15.63 38.34
N SER A 267 5.06 -15.63 38.38
CA SER A 267 4.31 -15.48 39.62
C SER A 267 2.86 -15.90 39.43
N ARG A 268 2.28 -16.53 40.45
CA ARG A 268 0.82 -16.65 40.55
C ARG A 268 0.22 -15.27 40.85
N LEU A 269 -0.29 -14.60 39.81
CA LEU A 269 -0.90 -13.28 39.95
C LEU A 269 -2.32 -13.40 40.55
N SER A 270 -2.60 -12.57 41.54
CA SER A 270 -3.95 -12.39 42.10
C SER A 270 -4.90 -11.72 41.08
N THR A 271 -6.19 -11.99 41.22
CA THR A 271 -7.24 -11.36 40.41
C THR A 271 -7.26 -9.84 40.60
N PRO A 272 -7.03 -9.04 39.54
CA PRO A 272 -7.02 -7.59 39.67
C PRO A 272 -8.40 -6.99 39.94
N ALA A 273 -8.45 -5.91 40.70
CA ALA A 273 -9.67 -5.12 40.91
C ALA A 273 -9.91 -4.04 39.84
N LYS A 274 -8.91 -3.74 39.01
CA LYS A 274 -8.94 -2.68 37.99
C LYS A 274 -8.06 -3.04 36.80
N PHE A 275 -8.35 -2.44 35.64
CA PHE A 275 -7.49 -2.53 34.47
C PHE A 275 -6.20 -1.71 34.66
N PHE A 276 -5.09 -2.22 34.14
CA PHE A 276 -3.80 -1.56 34.17
C PHE A 276 -3.49 -0.92 32.83
N ASP A 277 -3.28 0.39 32.83
CA ASP A 277 -2.98 1.16 31.61
C ASP A 277 -1.46 1.22 31.35
N PHE A 278 -1.04 0.70 30.20
CA PHE A 278 0.35 0.70 29.74
C PHE A 278 0.68 1.88 28.81
N SER A 279 -0.22 2.86 28.65
CA SER A 279 0.02 4.06 27.83
C SER A 279 1.29 4.83 28.21
N LYS A 280 1.67 4.82 29.51
CA LYS A 280 2.91 5.43 30.02
C LYS A 280 4.16 4.54 29.85
N ASN A 281 3.98 3.22 29.67
CA ASN A 281 5.05 2.25 29.51
C ASN A 281 5.56 2.23 28.07
N LYS A 282 6.41 3.20 27.70
CA LYS A 282 6.98 3.31 26.35
C LYS A 282 8.23 2.46 26.10
N ASN A 283 8.87 1.95 27.16
CA ASN A 283 10.20 1.36 27.08
C ASN A 283 10.24 -0.18 27.02
N TYR A 284 9.14 -0.87 27.36
CA TYR A 284 9.09 -2.32 27.25
C TYR A 284 9.16 -2.74 25.77
N GLY A 285 10.34 -3.20 25.34
CA GLY A 285 10.48 -3.95 24.09
C GLY A 285 10.06 -5.41 24.24
N TYR A 286 10.01 -5.92 25.46
CA TYR A 286 9.65 -7.31 25.75
C TYR A 286 8.93 -7.44 27.10
N LEU A 287 7.77 -8.10 27.12
CA LEU A 287 6.98 -8.40 28.31
C LEU A 287 6.58 -9.87 28.31
N GLN A 288 7.05 -10.61 29.32
CA GLN A 288 6.66 -11.99 29.54
C GLN A 288 6.00 -12.16 30.91
N LEU A 289 4.81 -12.75 30.93
CA LEU A 289 4.12 -13.18 32.15
C LEU A 289 3.93 -14.70 32.13
N THR A 290 4.33 -15.36 33.19
CA THR A 290 4.23 -16.81 33.36
C THR A 290 3.45 -17.13 34.63
N ASN A 291 2.60 -18.17 34.58
CA ASN A 291 1.76 -18.65 35.68
C ASN A 291 0.60 -17.72 36.08
N ILE A 292 -0.10 -17.14 35.10
CA ILE A 292 -1.15 -16.14 35.28
C ILE A 292 -2.56 -16.71 35.50
N GLN A 293 -2.71 -17.81 36.24
CA GLN A 293 -3.95 -18.60 36.34
C GLN A 293 -5.22 -17.83 36.75
N ASP A 294 -5.13 -16.83 37.64
CA ASP A 294 -6.28 -16.07 38.16
C ASP A 294 -6.33 -14.61 37.65
N PHE A 295 -5.50 -14.28 36.64
CA PHE A 295 -5.26 -12.92 36.15
C PHE A 295 -6.27 -12.46 35.08
N HIS A 296 -7.51 -12.20 35.51
CA HIS A 296 -8.55 -11.64 34.64
C HIS A 296 -9.53 -10.72 35.40
N ILE A 297 -10.24 -9.85 34.68
CA ILE A 297 -11.43 -9.15 35.20
C ILE A 297 -12.64 -9.64 34.40
N ASN A 298 -13.55 -10.37 35.06
CA ASN A 298 -14.72 -10.97 34.40
C ASN A 298 -14.34 -11.75 33.11
N GLY A 299 -13.25 -12.52 33.16
CA GLY A 299 -12.71 -13.27 32.01
C GLY A 299 -12.02 -12.44 30.93
N ASN A 300 -11.80 -11.13 31.13
CA ASN A 300 -10.99 -10.28 30.24
C ASN A 300 -9.55 -10.16 30.75
N PHE A 301 -8.60 -10.09 29.82
CA PHE A 301 -7.21 -9.78 30.15
C PHE A 301 -7.11 -8.33 30.67
N PRO A 302 -6.54 -8.10 31.87
CA PRO A 302 -6.74 -6.84 32.61
C PRO A 302 -5.68 -5.76 32.30
N VAL A 303 -4.98 -5.84 31.16
CA VAL A 303 -3.96 -4.87 30.74
C VAL A 303 -4.38 -4.20 29.44
N LEU A 304 -4.33 -2.87 29.42
CA LEU A 304 -4.74 -2.01 28.31
C LEU A 304 -3.55 -1.25 27.73
N ASN A 305 -3.63 -0.84 26.46
CA ASN A 305 -2.69 0.08 25.80
C ASN A 305 -1.22 -0.36 25.84
N ILE A 306 -0.96 -1.66 25.65
CA ILE A 306 0.40 -2.15 25.42
C ILE A 306 0.89 -1.60 24.08
N GLN A 307 2.15 -1.15 24.02
CA GLN A 307 2.72 -0.58 22.80
C GLN A 307 2.89 -1.67 21.73
N LYS A 308 2.73 -1.30 20.45
CA LYS A 308 2.88 -2.23 19.32
C LYS A 308 4.32 -2.74 19.17
N ASN A 309 5.31 -1.93 19.53
CA ASN A 309 6.73 -2.29 19.49
C ASN A 309 7.18 -3.14 20.69
N THR A 310 6.25 -3.84 21.35
CA THR A 310 6.50 -4.74 22.45
C THR A 310 6.24 -6.18 22.00
N THR A 311 7.21 -7.05 22.22
CA THR A 311 7.02 -8.50 22.15
C THR A 311 6.33 -9.00 23.42
N ILE A 312 5.23 -9.75 23.28
CA ILE A 312 4.36 -10.14 24.41
C ILE A 312 4.25 -11.66 24.50
N LEU A 313 4.58 -12.21 25.67
CA LEU A 313 4.49 -13.64 25.93
C LEU A 313 3.66 -13.89 27.18
N LEU A 314 2.56 -14.64 27.06
CA LEU A 314 1.73 -15.09 28.18
C LEU A 314 1.75 -16.62 28.22
N PHE A 315 2.10 -17.16 29.39
CA PHE A 315 2.24 -18.60 29.62
C PHE A 315 1.43 -19.07 30.82
N ASN A 316 0.82 -20.25 30.73
CA ASN A 316 0.13 -20.95 31.83
C ASN A 316 -0.91 -20.03 32.51
N GLY A 317 -1.94 -19.64 31.75
CA GLY A 317 -2.85 -18.55 32.12
C GLY A 317 -4.26 -18.96 32.51
N SER A 318 -5.11 -17.94 32.72
CA SER A 318 -6.50 -18.08 33.16
C SER A 318 -7.46 -18.45 32.04
N SER A 319 -8.64 -18.97 32.38
CA SER A 319 -9.76 -19.14 31.45
C SER A 319 -10.35 -17.81 31.01
N LEU A 320 -9.73 -17.19 30.00
CA LEU A 320 -10.25 -16.00 29.36
C LEU A 320 -11.48 -16.35 28.51
N ILE A 321 -12.55 -15.56 28.66
CA ILE A 321 -13.78 -15.66 27.87
C ILE A 321 -13.82 -14.65 26.73
N VAL A 322 -12.83 -13.75 26.67
CA VAL A 322 -12.62 -12.81 25.58
C VAL A 322 -11.18 -12.94 25.11
N PHE A 323 -10.97 -13.05 23.79
CA PHE A 323 -9.63 -12.99 23.23
C PHE A 323 -8.97 -11.68 23.65
N PRO A 324 -7.73 -11.71 24.16
CA PRO A 324 -6.98 -10.48 24.36
C PRO A 324 -6.94 -9.66 23.05
N PRO A 325 -6.78 -8.33 23.11
CA PRO A 325 -6.75 -7.47 21.92
C PRO A 325 -5.42 -7.65 21.15
N ILE A 326 -5.17 -8.87 20.66
CA ILE A 326 -3.93 -9.29 20.00
C ILE A 326 -3.65 -8.50 18.73
N ASN A 327 -4.68 -7.91 18.12
CA ASN A 327 -4.55 -7.02 16.97
C ASN A 327 -3.89 -5.66 17.32
N GLN A 328 -3.91 -5.27 18.59
CA GLN A 328 -3.22 -4.08 19.09
C GLN A 328 -1.78 -4.38 19.50
N TRP A 329 -1.38 -5.65 19.48
CA TRP A 329 -0.09 -6.11 19.98
C TRP A 329 0.82 -6.54 18.84
N GLY A 330 2.12 -6.24 18.98
CA GLY A 330 3.12 -6.56 17.99
C GLY A 330 3.12 -5.64 16.76
N ASP A 331 4.26 -5.63 16.09
CA ASP A 331 4.50 -4.99 14.80
C ASP A 331 5.39 -5.91 13.95
N VAL A 332 5.83 -5.45 12.78
CA VAL A 332 6.61 -6.26 11.83
C VAL A 332 7.95 -6.79 12.39
N ASN A 333 8.40 -6.32 13.56
CA ASN A 333 9.61 -6.77 14.26
C ASN A 333 9.33 -7.39 15.64
N ASN A 334 8.06 -7.45 16.06
CA ASN A 334 7.65 -7.90 17.40
C ASN A 334 6.54 -8.95 17.29
N PHE A 335 6.54 -9.90 18.21
CA PHE A 335 5.63 -11.05 18.13
C PHE A 335 4.79 -11.22 19.40
N VAL A 336 3.72 -11.99 19.26
CA VAL A 336 2.80 -12.32 20.35
C VAL A 336 2.79 -13.83 20.56
N ARG A 337 2.82 -14.28 21.81
CA ARG A 337 2.75 -15.69 22.18
C ARG A 337 1.81 -15.90 23.36
N LEU A 338 0.84 -16.80 23.20
CA LEU A 338 -0.20 -17.14 24.15
C LEU A 338 -0.28 -18.67 24.28
N ASP A 339 0.43 -19.20 25.26
CA ASP A 339 0.60 -20.64 25.41
C ASP A 339 -0.11 -21.15 26.67
N TYR A 340 -0.93 -22.18 26.52
CA TYR A 340 -1.64 -22.83 27.64
C TYR A 340 -2.39 -21.84 28.53
N ILE A 341 -3.09 -20.88 27.92
CA ILE A 341 -3.93 -19.90 28.62
C ILE A 341 -5.42 -20.26 28.50
N THR A 342 -5.76 -21.50 28.16
CA THR A 342 -7.13 -22.04 28.17
C THR A 342 -8.16 -21.22 27.37
N LEU A 343 -7.75 -20.57 26.28
CA LEU A 343 -8.67 -19.87 25.37
C LEU A 343 -9.61 -20.88 24.70
N ASN A 344 -10.91 -20.82 25.02
CA ASN A 344 -11.95 -21.66 24.42
C ASN A 344 -12.94 -20.81 23.60
N LEU A 345 -12.43 -20.19 22.54
CA LEU A 345 -13.14 -19.22 21.70
C LEU A 345 -12.84 -19.47 20.22
N PRO A 346 -13.72 -19.07 19.29
CA PRO A 346 -13.38 -19.10 17.87
C PRO A 346 -12.21 -18.18 17.57
N LEU A 347 -11.28 -18.63 16.71
CA LEU A 347 -10.17 -17.79 16.24
C LEU A 347 -10.74 -16.57 15.49
N PRO A 348 -10.43 -15.33 15.93
CA PRO A 348 -10.91 -14.14 15.24
C PRO A 348 -10.19 -13.94 13.90
N ASN A 349 -10.78 -13.13 13.04
CA ASN A 349 -10.10 -12.63 11.84
C ASN A 349 -8.89 -11.78 12.25
N PHE A 350 -7.81 -11.89 11.48
CA PHE A 350 -6.58 -11.17 11.76
C PHE A 350 -6.67 -9.72 11.31
N THR A 351 -6.42 -8.80 12.24
CA THR A 351 -6.35 -7.34 11.98
C THR A 351 -5.08 -6.71 12.56
N GLY A 352 -4.13 -7.56 12.97
CA GLY A 352 -2.89 -7.14 13.63
C GLY A 352 -1.76 -6.83 12.65
N SER A 353 -0.58 -6.55 13.22
CA SER A 353 0.65 -6.22 12.48
C SER A 353 1.88 -6.97 12.97
N GLY A 354 1.74 -7.85 13.98
CA GLY A 354 2.84 -8.62 14.53
C GLY A 354 3.51 -9.52 13.51
N GLU A 355 4.79 -9.81 13.71
CA GLU A 355 5.56 -10.68 12.82
C GLU A 355 5.07 -12.14 12.88
N TYR A 356 4.85 -12.63 14.11
CA TYR A 356 4.32 -13.96 14.36
C TYR A 356 3.32 -13.94 15.53
N TYR A 357 2.33 -14.83 15.47
CA TYR A 357 1.39 -15.12 16.56
C TYR A 357 1.44 -16.60 16.90
N ILE A 358 1.88 -16.91 18.12
CA ILE A 358 2.05 -18.28 18.62
C ILE A 358 0.95 -18.54 19.66
N LEU A 359 0.02 -19.45 19.39
CA LEU A 359 -1.20 -19.68 20.17
C LEU A 359 -1.30 -21.14 20.61
N ILE A 360 -0.26 -21.68 21.23
CA ILE A 360 -0.09 -23.12 21.42
C ILE A 360 -0.86 -23.64 22.64
N GLY A 361 -1.46 -24.83 22.51
CA GLY A 361 -1.98 -25.58 23.66
C GLY A 361 -3.21 -24.95 24.31
N ASN A 362 -4.06 -24.31 23.50
CA ASN A 362 -5.34 -23.75 23.95
C ASN A 362 -6.51 -24.65 23.49
N SER A 363 -7.74 -24.14 23.56
CA SER A 363 -8.95 -24.82 23.04
C SER A 363 -9.62 -23.96 21.96
N ILE A 364 -8.83 -23.26 21.16
CA ILE A 364 -9.34 -22.33 20.15
C ILE A 364 -10.11 -23.12 19.09
N THR A 365 -11.32 -22.68 18.77
CA THR A 365 -12.23 -23.32 17.80
C THR A 365 -12.34 -22.48 16.51
N GLY A 366 -13.16 -22.91 15.56
CA GLY A 366 -13.39 -22.20 14.29
C GLY A 366 -12.43 -22.60 13.18
N THR A 367 -12.19 -21.68 12.25
CA THR A 367 -11.36 -21.88 11.05
C THR A 367 -10.29 -20.80 10.93
N ILE A 368 -9.26 -21.04 10.12
CA ILE A 368 -8.25 -20.02 9.82
C ILE A 368 -8.69 -19.23 8.58
N ASP A 369 -9.06 -17.98 8.79
CA ASP A 369 -9.39 -17.06 7.70
C ASP A 369 -8.13 -16.60 6.94
N LYS A 370 -8.29 -16.21 5.66
CA LYS A 370 -7.17 -15.73 4.81
C LYS A 370 -6.53 -14.45 5.32
N SER A 371 -7.20 -13.67 6.17
CA SER A 371 -6.60 -12.51 6.85
C SER A 371 -5.31 -12.86 7.60
N TRP A 372 -5.18 -14.09 8.12
CA TRP A 372 -3.98 -14.56 8.81
C TRP A 372 -2.74 -14.68 7.90
N CYS A 373 -2.88 -14.63 6.57
CA CYS A 373 -1.75 -14.67 5.65
C CYS A 373 -0.79 -13.47 5.75
N ASN A 374 -1.17 -12.43 6.51
CA ASN A 374 -0.37 -11.21 6.71
C ASN A 374 0.52 -11.28 7.97
N THR A 375 0.74 -12.49 8.50
CA THR A 375 1.59 -12.80 9.64
C THR A 375 1.98 -14.28 9.56
N GLU A 376 2.99 -14.73 10.31
CA GLU A 376 3.11 -16.15 10.60
C GLU A 376 2.25 -16.52 11.80
N ILE A 377 1.72 -17.75 11.81
CA ILE A 377 0.91 -18.27 12.91
C ILE A 377 1.40 -19.65 13.34
N SER A 378 1.34 -19.92 14.64
CA SER A 378 1.41 -21.27 15.19
C SER A 378 0.20 -21.53 16.08
N VAL A 379 -0.55 -22.59 15.80
CA VAL A 379 -1.79 -22.95 16.49
C VAL A 379 -1.76 -24.41 16.95
N GLN A 380 -0.58 -24.94 17.23
CA GLN A 380 -0.43 -26.32 17.68
C GLN A 380 -1.34 -26.64 18.87
N SER A 381 -1.91 -27.84 18.86
CA SER A 381 -2.73 -28.37 19.95
C SER A 381 -3.91 -27.45 20.31
N ASN A 382 -4.85 -27.32 19.38
CA ASN A 382 -6.11 -26.56 19.51
C ASN A 382 -7.29 -27.39 18.95
N LEU A 383 -8.47 -26.77 18.77
CA LEU A 383 -9.68 -27.40 18.24
C LEU A 383 -10.13 -26.78 16.90
N LEU A 384 -9.17 -26.28 16.10
CA LEU A 384 -9.46 -25.66 14.80
C LEU A 384 -9.84 -26.70 13.75
N THR A 385 -10.66 -26.27 12.79
CA THR A 385 -11.21 -27.09 11.70
C THR A 385 -11.11 -26.38 10.35
N GLY A 386 -11.62 -27.01 9.29
CA GLY A 386 -11.68 -26.41 7.95
C GLY A 386 -10.36 -26.56 7.18
N THR A 387 -10.09 -25.61 6.29
CA THR A 387 -8.88 -25.61 5.46
C THR A 387 -7.85 -24.59 5.96
N ILE A 388 -6.58 -24.96 5.89
CA ILE A 388 -5.43 -24.08 6.09
C ILE A 388 -5.24 -23.26 4.81
N PRO A 389 -5.16 -21.92 4.88
CA PRO A 389 -4.91 -21.06 3.73
C PRO A 389 -3.63 -21.40 2.94
N SER A 390 -3.66 -21.18 1.62
CA SER A 390 -2.56 -21.51 0.71
C SER A 390 -1.24 -20.80 1.03
N CYS A 391 -1.31 -19.58 1.54
CA CYS A 391 -0.15 -18.82 2.02
C CYS A 391 0.68 -19.57 3.07
N PHE A 392 0.11 -20.56 3.77
CA PHE A 392 0.85 -21.45 4.67
C PHE A 392 1.17 -22.80 4.02
N THR A 393 0.19 -23.43 3.36
CA THR A 393 0.38 -24.78 2.79
C THR A 393 1.44 -24.79 1.68
N CYS A 394 1.59 -23.69 0.93
CA CYS A 394 2.66 -23.52 -0.05
C CYS A 394 4.07 -23.71 0.54
N TYR A 395 4.25 -23.46 1.85
CA TYR A 395 5.54 -23.47 2.54
C TYR A 395 5.72 -24.63 3.53
N PHE A 396 4.84 -25.64 3.51
CA PHE A 396 4.99 -26.83 4.35
C PHE A 396 6.26 -27.63 4.09
N LYS A 397 6.84 -27.52 2.88
CA LYS A 397 8.12 -28.15 2.51
C LYS A 397 9.35 -27.32 2.89
N ASN A 398 9.18 -26.16 3.55
CA ASN A 398 10.32 -25.33 3.95
C ASN A 398 11.22 -26.12 4.91
N PRO A 399 12.50 -26.38 4.57
CA PRO A 399 13.39 -27.16 5.41
C PRO A 399 13.79 -26.41 6.69
N LYS A 400 14.16 -27.16 7.72
CA LYS A 400 14.82 -26.58 8.90
C LYS A 400 16.21 -26.10 8.48
N VAL A 401 16.58 -24.87 8.83
CA VAL A 401 17.95 -24.40 8.66
C VAL A 401 18.71 -24.70 9.95
N ASP A 402 19.61 -25.68 9.91
CA ASP A 402 20.45 -26.03 11.05
C ASP A 402 21.38 -24.88 11.44
N GLY A 403 21.50 -24.62 12.74
CA GLY A 403 22.41 -23.59 13.30
C GLY A 403 21.87 -22.15 13.33
N ILE A 404 20.63 -21.90 12.88
CA ILE A 404 19.97 -20.60 13.06
C ILE A 404 18.79 -20.76 14.03
N ASP A 405 18.85 -20.11 15.20
CA ASP A 405 17.72 -19.97 16.10
C ASP A 405 16.67 -19.03 15.47
N VAL A 406 15.83 -19.58 14.58
CA VAL A 406 14.68 -18.86 14.04
C VAL A 406 13.50 -19.14 14.98
N SER A 407 12.93 -18.10 15.59
CA SER A 407 11.59 -18.18 16.16
C SER A 407 10.57 -17.84 15.06
N PRO A 408 9.49 -18.62 14.87
CA PRO A 408 9.17 -19.86 15.58
C PRO A 408 10.11 -21.03 15.19
N THR A 409 10.56 -21.80 16.17
CA THR A 409 11.55 -22.88 16.01
C THR A 409 11.03 -24.11 15.29
N SER A 410 9.71 -24.27 15.21
CA SER A 410 9.04 -25.37 14.53
C SER A 410 8.83 -25.07 13.04
N LEU A 411 8.90 -26.13 12.24
CA LEU A 411 8.58 -26.06 10.81
C LEU A 411 7.13 -25.59 10.62
N LEU A 412 6.87 -24.88 9.52
CA LEU A 412 5.53 -24.34 9.25
C LEU A 412 4.47 -25.44 9.19
N PHE A 413 4.81 -26.63 8.69
CA PHE A 413 3.91 -27.79 8.71
C PHE A 413 3.50 -28.18 10.14
N ASP A 414 4.47 -28.28 11.06
CA ASP A 414 4.23 -28.72 12.44
C ASP A 414 3.36 -27.72 13.21
N ARG A 415 3.42 -26.43 12.86
CA ARG A 415 2.68 -25.33 13.52
C ARG A 415 1.15 -25.48 13.50
N PHE A 416 0.62 -26.38 12.68
CA PHE A 416 -0.83 -26.67 12.59
C PHE A 416 -1.23 -28.01 13.24
N GLN A 417 -0.26 -28.80 13.72
CA GLN A 417 -0.49 -30.13 14.29
C GLN A 417 -1.38 -30.09 15.54
N GLY A 418 -2.15 -31.14 15.76
CA GLY A 418 -3.04 -31.25 16.92
C GLY A 418 -4.33 -30.45 16.76
N ASN A 419 -4.75 -30.20 15.52
CA ASN A 419 -6.05 -29.66 15.12
C ASN A 419 -6.75 -30.64 14.16
N SER A 420 -7.97 -30.30 13.71
CA SER A 420 -8.79 -31.10 12.78
C SER A 420 -8.94 -30.46 11.40
N PHE A 421 -7.82 -30.03 10.80
CA PHE A 421 -7.82 -29.46 9.44
C PHE A 421 -7.97 -30.53 8.35
N THR A 422 -8.72 -30.24 7.30
CA THR A 422 -8.97 -31.19 6.19
C THR A 422 -7.83 -31.28 5.18
N ASN A 423 -6.94 -30.30 5.15
CA ASN A 423 -5.81 -30.19 4.21
C ASN A 423 -4.44 -30.08 4.91
N HIS A 424 -4.29 -30.59 6.13
CA HIS A 424 -2.97 -30.66 6.80
C HIS A 424 -2.13 -31.79 6.21
N ASN A 425 -1.56 -31.56 5.03
CA ASN A 425 -0.78 -32.54 4.28
C ASN A 425 0.45 -31.86 3.62
N ILE A 426 1.66 -32.36 3.92
CA ILE A 426 2.93 -31.80 3.43
C ILE A 426 3.10 -31.91 1.89
N SER A 427 2.35 -32.80 1.24
CA SER A 427 2.45 -33.06 -0.20
C SER A 427 1.61 -32.12 -1.07
N ILE A 428 0.86 -31.18 -0.49
CA ILE A 428 0.04 -30.23 -1.26
C ILE A 428 0.93 -29.37 -2.16
N PRO A 429 0.68 -29.31 -3.48
CA PRO A 429 1.41 -28.43 -4.39
C PRO A 429 0.97 -26.97 -4.20
N CYS A 430 1.90 -26.03 -4.36
CA CYS A 430 1.58 -24.61 -4.35
C CYS A 430 1.16 -24.15 -5.75
N THR A 431 -0.11 -23.79 -5.91
CA THR A 431 -0.69 -23.30 -7.17
C THR A 431 -1.03 -21.81 -7.16
N THR A 432 -0.83 -21.14 -6.02
CA THR A 432 -1.27 -19.76 -5.77
C THR A 432 -0.12 -18.75 -5.62
N PHE A 433 1.13 -19.22 -5.74
CA PHE A 433 2.33 -18.39 -5.66
C PHE A 433 2.45 -17.48 -6.89
N LEU A 434 2.32 -16.16 -6.66
CA LEU A 434 2.38 -15.13 -7.70
C LEU A 434 3.23 -13.95 -7.23
N PRO A 435 4.56 -14.02 -7.34
CA PRO A 435 5.44 -12.92 -6.95
C PRO A 435 5.43 -11.79 -7.98
N ARG A 436 5.66 -10.58 -7.49
CA ARG A 436 5.86 -9.34 -8.23
C ARG A 436 7.07 -8.60 -7.69
N ILE A 437 7.81 -7.93 -8.57
CA ILE A 437 8.94 -7.09 -8.17
C ILE A 437 8.85 -5.76 -8.90
N THR A 438 9.06 -4.68 -8.15
CA THR A 438 9.24 -3.32 -8.70
C THR A 438 10.53 -2.72 -8.16
N VAL A 439 11.19 -1.92 -8.97
CA VAL A 439 12.45 -1.24 -8.58
C VAL A 439 12.11 0.08 -7.90
N LEU A 440 12.57 0.25 -6.66
CA LEU A 440 12.42 1.49 -5.88
C LEU A 440 13.58 2.45 -6.15
N GLN A 441 14.79 1.90 -6.26
CA GLN A 441 16.03 2.64 -6.50
C GLN A 441 17.01 1.77 -7.28
N ARG A 442 17.84 2.36 -8.15
CA ARG A 442 18.77 1.61 -9.03
C ARG A 442 20.20 1.51 -8.53
N ASN A 443 20.62 2.39 -7.62
CA ASN A 443 21.98 2.40 -7.08
C ASN A 443 22.03 2.95 -5.63
N PRO A 444 22.30 2.11 -4.61
CA PRO A 444 22.24 0.65 -4.70
C PRO A 444 20.85 0.17 -5.12
N LEU A 445 20.75 -1.04 -5.70
CA LEU A 445 19.45 -1.58 -6.06
C LEU A 445 18.60 -1.75 -4.80
N GLN A 446 17.44 -1.11 -4.78
CA GLN A 446 16.37 -1.40 -3.84
C GLN A 446 15.15 -1.86 -4.62
N ILE A 447 14.62 -3.01 -4.24
CA ILE A 447 13.42 -3.57 -4.85
C ILE A 447 12.32 -3.75 -3.81
N LYS A 448 11.08 -3.65 -4.28
CA LYS A 448 9.89 -4.05 -3.56
C LYS A 448 9.43 -5.40 -4.11
N VAL A 449 9.50 -6.43 -3.29
CA VAL A 449 8.95 -7.77 -3.57
C VAL A 449 7.58 -7.85 -2.94
N PHE A 450 6.56 -8.13 -3.73
CA PHE A 450 5.18 -8.21 -3.27
C PHE A 450 4.37 -9.24 -4.06
N GLY A 451 3.15 -9.56 -3.65
CA GLY A 451 2.24 -10.41 -4.43
C GLY A 451 1.46 -11.42 -3.60
N GLN A 452 1.09 -12.54 -4.23
CA GLN A 452 0.33 -13.59 -3.58
C GLN A 452 1.21 -14.74 -3.11
N ASP A 453 0.99 -15.13 -1.85
CA ASP A 453 1.63 -16.27 -1.20
C ASP A 453 3.15 -16.26 -1.38
N ILE A 454 3.80 -15.09 -1.30
CA ILE A 454 5.24 -14.94 -1.59
C ILE A 454 6.16 -15.50 -0.48
N GLY A 455 5.57 -15.84 0.67
CA GLY A 455 6.24 -16.47 1.79
C GLY A 455 6.81 -15.46 2.77
N TYR A 456 7.41 -16.00 3.83
CA TYR A 456 7.77 -15.25 5.03
C TYR A 456 9.29 -15.09 5.22
N ASP A 457 10.10 -15.76 4.40
CA ASP A 457 11.55 -15.83 4.55
C ASP A 457 12.30 -15.34 3.29
N PRO A 458 12.67 -14.05 3.24
CA PRO A 458 13.41 -13.46 2.14
C PRO A 458 14.82 -14.02 1.90
N ARG A 459 15.39 -14.81 2.83
CA ARG A 459 16.69 -15.48 2.62
C ARG A 459 16.64 -16.51 1.48
N ASN A 460 15.43 -16.93 1.11
CA ASN A 460 15.18 -17.83 -0.01
C ASN A 460 15.09 -17.13 -1.37
N TRP A 461 15.33 -15.81 -1.41
CA TRP A 461 15.18 -14.98 -2.60
C TRP A 461 16.54 -14.45 -3.05
N LEU A 462 16.92 -14.74 -4.31
CA LEU A 462 18.26 -14.42 -4.82
C LEU A 462 18.19 -13.64 -6.13
N LEU A 463 18.79 -12.45 -6.13
CA LEU A 463 19.04 -11.66 -7.33
C LEU A 463 20.02 -12.41 -8.24
N ASN A 464 19.71 -12.49 -9.54
CA ASN A 464 20.46 -13.27 -10.52
C ASN A 464 20.68 -14.74 -10.12
N GLY A 465 19.81 -15.29 -9.25
CA GLY A 465 19.92 -16.65 -8.75
C GLY A 465 21.02 -16.90 -7.72
N THR A 466 21.85 -15.91 -7.38
CA THR A 466 23.04 -16.12 -6.53
C THR A 466 23.22 -15.09 -5.42
N ILE A 467 22.74 -13.86 -5.60
CA ILE A 467 22.99 -12.76 -4.66
C ILE A 467 21.79 -12.65 -3.70
N GLY A 468 21.99 -12.99 -2.43
CA GLY A 468 21.03 -12.73 -1.36
C GLY A 468 21.24 -11.35 -0.73
N THR A 469 20.30 -10.91 0.10
CA THR A 469 20.47 -9.73 0.96
C THR A 469 20.10 -10.03 2.41
N LEU A 470 20.79 -9.34 3.33
CA LEU A 470 20.45 -9.29 4.75
C LEU A 470 19.75 -7.99 5.14
N ASP A 471 19.73 -6.99 4.25
CA ASP A 471 19.01 -5.73 4.46
C ASP A 471 17.58 -5.86 3.93
N VAL A 472 16.68 -6.22 4.84
CA VAL A 472 15.27 -6.52 4.57
C VAL A 472 14.39 -5.67 5.46
N LYS A 473 13.63 -4.77 4.84
CA LYS A 473 12.53 -4.06 5.50
C LYS A 473 11.23 -4.82 5.28
N LYS A 474 10.64 -5.31 6.38
CA LYS A 474 9.34 -5.97 6.41
C LYS A 474 8.25 -4.89 6.38
N VAL A 475 7.40 -4.88 5.35
CA VAL A 475 6.31 -3.89 5.23
C VAL A 475 4.98 -4.54 5.56
N LEU A 476 4.70 -5.68 4.92
CA LEU A 476 3.55 -6.52 5.22
C LEU A 476 3.98 -7.98 5.15
N ILE A 477 3.96 -8.67 6.29
CA ILE A 477 4.47 -10.04 6.40
C ILE A 477 3.70 -10.96 5.43
N GLY A 478 4.41 -11.84 4.72
CA GLY A 478 3.84 -12.74 3.72
C GLY A 478 3.43 -12.10 2.39
N ARG A 479 3.51 -10.76 2.26
CA ARG A 479 2.92 -10.00 1.13
C ARG A 479 3.78 -8.90 0.54
N GLU A 480 4.59 -8.19 1.34
CA GLU A 480 5.43 -7.08 0.88
C GLU A 480 6.70 -6.90 1.72
N TYR A 481 7.84 -6.87 1.02
CA TYR A 481 9.16 -6.68 1.60
C TYR A 481 9.99 -5.77 0.69
N HIS A 482 10.80 -4.90 1.29
CA HIS A 482 11.78 -4.09 0.56
C HIS A 482 13.19 -4.63 0.84
N LEU A 483 13.92 -4.90 -0.23
CA LEU A 483 15.24 -5.54 -0.20
C LEU A 483 16.27 -4.57 -0.77
N THR A 484 17.36 -4.34 -0.05
CA THR A 484 18.50 -3.55 -0.52
C THR A 484 19.66 -4.47 -0.91
N PHE A 485 20.17 -4.36 -2.12
CA PHE A 485 21.36 -5.10 -2.57
C PHE A 485 22.56 -4.17 -2.63
N ASN A 486 23.37 -4.18 -1.56
CA ASN A 486 24.59 -3.39 -1.49
C ASN A 486 25.56 -3.75 -2.62
N ASN A 487 26.26 -2.76 -3.16
CA ASN A 487 27.23 -2.90 -4.26
C ASN A 487 26.64 -3.35 -5.62
N THR A 488 25.37 -3.04 -5.89
CA THR A 488 24.74 -3.29 -7.21
C THR A 488 24.37 -1.97 -7.90
N ASN A 489 24.50 -1.91 -9.23
CA ASN A 489 24.15 -0.75 -10.05
C ASN A 489 23.31 -1.19 -11.25
N PHE A 490 22.07 -0.68 -11.33
CA PHE A 490 21.06 -1.06 -12.32
C PHE A 490 20.71 0.09 -13.28
N ASN A 491 21.58 1.11 -13.41
CA ASN A 491 21.33 2.24 -14.30
C ASN A 491 21.13 1.81 -15.77
N ASP A 492 21.95 0.89 -16.26
CA ASP A 492 21.94 0.39 -17.65
C ASP A 492 21.34 -1.02 -17.78
N VAL A 493 20.56 -1.45 -16.78
CA VAL A 493 19.90 -2.77 -16.77
C VAL A 493 18.43 -2.59 -17.16
N ASP A 494 18.00 -3.30 -18.21
CA ASP A 494 16.62 -3.26 -18.70
C ASP A 494 15.68 -4.18 -17.89
N TYR A 495 16.16 -5.37 -17.55
CA TYR A 495 15.44 -6.40 -16.80
C TYR A 495 16.42 -7.31 -16.04
N PHE A 496 15.94 -8.06 -15.05
CA PHE A 496 16.78 -8.93 -14.23
C PHE A 496 16.06 -10.21 -13.78
N PRO A 497 16.76 -11.36 -13.76
CA PRO A 497 16.23 -12.59 -13.18
C PRO A 497 16.30 -12.60 -11.64
N PHE A 498 15.32 -13.24 -11.03
CA PHE A 498 15.17 -13.35 -9.59
C PHE A 498 14.69 -14.76 -9.22
N LEU A 499 15.47 -15.47 -8.41
CA LEU A 499 15.17 -16.83 -7.99
C LEU A 499 14.41 -16.83 -6.67
N PHE A 500 13.26 -17.50 -6.66
CA PHE A 500 12.54 -17.88 -5.45
C PHE A 500 12.78 -19.37 -5.19
N LYS A 501 13.63 -19.72 -4.22
CA LYS A 501 13.92 -21.12 -3.88
C LYS A 501 12.67 -21.88 -3.42
N LEU A 502 11.77 -21.19 -2.73
CA LEU A 502 10.48 -21.70 -2.28
C LEU A 502 9.35 -20.86 -2.87
N PRO A 503 8.17 -21.47 -3.13
CA PRO A 503 7.82 -22.86 -2.84
C PRO A 503 8.32 -23.86 -3.90
N ASN A 504 8.60 -23.41 -5.14
CA ASN A 504 8.77 -24.27 -6.31
C ASN A 504 10.15 -24.18 -7.00
N TYR A 505 11.15 -23.52 -6.40
CA TYR A 505 12.47 -23.27 -7.02
C TYR A 505 12.35 -22.66 -8.43
N THR A 506 11.84 -21.44 -8.51
CA THR A 506 11.48 -20.82 -9.81
C THR A 506 12.21 -19.50 -10.01
N ILE A 507 12.76 -19.31 -11.22
CA ILE A 507 13.38 -18.05 -11.65
C ILE A 507 12.35 -17.27 -12.47
N TYR A 508 12.08 -16.04 -12.07
CA TYR A 508 11.27 -15.10 -12.83
C TYR A 508 12.13 -13.90 -13.24
N THR A 509 11.86 -13.35 -14.42
CA THR A 509 12.54 -12.14 -14.91
C THR A 509 11.60 -10.96 -14.80
N PHE A 510 12.08 -9.86 -14.22
CA PHE A 510 11.30 -8.65 -14.01
C PHE A 510 11.94 -7.45 -14.72
N PRO A 511 11.13 -6.52 -15.26
CA PRO A 511 11.65 -5.29 -15.85
C PRO A 511 12.15 -4.32 -14.78
N VAL A 512 13.21 -3.58 -15.08
CA VAL A 512 13.61 -2.40 -14.29
C VAL A 512 12.68 -1.22 -14.59
N VAL A 513 12.25 -1.10 -15.84
CA VAL A 513 11.23 -0.17 -16.32
C VAL A 513 10.22 -0.92 -17.17
N GLU A 514 8.94 -0.75 -16.87
CA GLU A 514 7.87 -1.35 -17.65
C GLU A 514 7.84 -0.76 -19.09
N LYS A 515 8.11 -1.58 -20.11
CA LYS A 515 8.01 -1.21 -21.54
C LYS A 515 6.81 -1.89 -22.20
N HIS A 516 6.49 -1.53 -23.45
CA HIS A 516 5.51 -2.27 -24.26
C HIS A 516 6.02 -3.69 -24.55
N PRO A 517 5.13 -4.68 -24.74
CA PRO A 517 5.54 -6.01 -25.17
C PRO A 517 6.24 -5.93 -26.53
N ILE A 518 7.39 -6.59 -26.65
CA ILE A 518 8.14 -6.67 -27.92
C ILE A 518 7.97 -8.07 -28.46
N ILE A 519 7.41 -8.20 -29.66
CA ILE A 519 7.26 -9.48 -30.37
C ILE A 519 8.44 -9.64 -31.31
N THR A 520 9.26 -10.68 -31.12
CA THR A 520 10.37 -10.99 -32.03
C THR A 520 10.02 -12.10 -32.99
N LYS A 521 9.14 -13.02 -32.61
CA LYS A 521 8.73 -14.15 -33.46
C LYS A 521 7.37 -14.72 -33.04
N VAL A 522 6.51 -15.04 -34.01
CA VAL A 522 5.27 -15.80 -33.81
C VAL A 522 5.32 -17.08 -34.65
N THR A 523 5.20 -18.25 -34.02
CA THR A 523 5.18 -19.54 -34.70
C THR A 523 3.82 -20.20 -34.51
N ILE A 524 3.17 -20.57 -35.62
CA ILE A 524 1.91 -21.31 -35.60
C ILE A 524 2.22 -22.81 -35.56
N ILE A 525 2.05 -23.42 -34.39
CA ILE A 525 2.41 -24.84 -34.14
C ILE A 525 1.31 -25.77 -34.65
N SER A 526 0.06 -25.39 -34.40
CA SER A 526 -1.13 -26.12 -34.84
C SER A 526 -2.17 -25.11 -35.32
N PRO A 527 -3.25 -25.57 -35.96
CA PRO A 527 -4.32 -24.68 -36.39
C PRO A 527 -5.07 -23.98 -35.25
N TYR A 528 -4.72 -24.24 -33.99
CA TYR A 528 -5.34 -23.66 -32.80
C TYR A 528 -4.31 -23.22 -31.74
N MET A 529 -2.99 -23.34 -32.01
CA MET A 529 -1.94 -22.98 -31.05
C MET A 529 -0.81 -22.17 -31.69
N ALA A 530 -0.38 -21.13 -30.98
CA ALA A 530 0.77 -20.31 -31.34
C ALA A 530 1.77 -20.17 -30.17
N THR A 531 3.05 -20.15 -30.50
CA THR A 531 4.13 -19.69 -29.61
C THR A 531 4.61 -18.32 -30.04
N ILE A 532 4.75 -17.43 -29.08
CA ILE A 532 5.20 -16.05 -29.26
C ILE A 532 6.49 -15.88 -28.46
N GLU A 533 7.56 -15.52 -29.14
CA GLU A 533 8.85 -15.19 -28.54
C GLU A 533 9.05 -13.67 -28.60
N GLY A 534 9.70 -13.13 -27.57
CA GLY A 534 9.84 -11.70 -27.42
C GLY A 534 10.41 -11.28 -26.08
N SER A 535 10.02 -10.10 -25.60
CA SER A 535 10.37 -9.60 -24.26
C SER A 535 9.29 -8.68 -23.71
N TYR A 536 9.36 -8.37 -22.41
CA TYR A 536 8.35 -7.57 -21.69
C TYR A 536 6.95 -8.19 -21.72
N PHE A 537 6.89 -9.52 -21.78
CA PHE A 537 5.69 -10.27 -21.49
C PHE A 537 5.47 -10.42 -19.98
N SER A 538 4.41 -11.11 -19.58
CA SER A 538 4.14 -11.38 -18.18
C SER A 538 5.18 -12.34 -17.59
N SER A 539 5.91 -11.91 -16.57
CA SER A 539 6.97 -12.68 -15.90
C SER A 539 6.51 -14.08 -15.46
N CYS A 540 5.25 -14.18 -15.05
CA CYS A 540 4.55 -15.43 -14.76
C CYS A 540 3.07 -15.32 -15.11
N TYR A 541 2.37 -16.44 -15.17
CA TYR A 541 0.94 -16.45 -15.41
C TYR A 541 0.19 -15.73 -14.28
N GLY A 542 -0.63 -14.73 -14.60
CA GLY A 542 -1.34 -13.91 -13.62
C GLY A 542 -0.55 -12.70 -13.07
N TYR A 543 0.70 -12.48 -13.47
CA TYR A 543 1.44 -11.26 -13.13
C TYR A 543 0.81 -10.03 -13.79
N ASN A 544 0.83 -9.97 -15.12
CA ASN A 544 0.06 -9.03 -15.92
C ASN A 544 -1.05 -9.79 -16.65
N GLU A 545 -2.23 -9.19 -16.74
CA GLU A 545 -3.28 -9.71 -17.60
C GLU A 545 -2.83 -9.61 -19.05
N THR A 546 -2.75 -10.75 -19.73
CA THR A 546 -2.33 -10.86 -21.12
C THR A 546 -3.53 -11.31 -21.94
N ILE A 547 -4.05 -10.40 -22.78
CA ILE A 547 -5.11 -10.69 -23.73
C ILE A 547 -4.46 -10.82 -25.09
N ILE A 548 -4.72 -11.94 -25.77
CA ILE A 548 -4.21 -12.18 -27.12
C ILE A 548 -5.41 -12.40 -28.05
N MET A 549 -5.44 -11.65 -29.14
CA MET A 549 -6.43 -11.83 -30.20
C MET A 549 -5.73 -12.15 -31.51
N VAL A 550 -6.28 -13.13 -32.23
CA VAL A 550 -5.93 -13.42 -33.62
C VAL A 550 -7.15 -13.08 -34.48
N GLY A 551 -7.07 -11.99 -35.25
CA GLY A 551 -8.23 -11.36 -35.86
C GLY A 551 -9.22 -10.94 -34.78
N LEU A 552 -10.39 -11.59 -34.75
CA LEU A 552 -11.45 -11.38 -33.75
C LEU A 552 -11.55 -12.54 -32.73
N ILE A 553 -10.60 -13.47 -32.73
CA ILE A 553 -10.67 -14.70 -31.93
C ILE A 553 -9.72 -14.60 -30.75
N HIS A 554 -10.23 -14.86 -29.54
CA HIS A 554 -9.43 -14.90 -28.33
C HIS A 554 -8.49 -16.11 -28.33
N CYS A 555 -7.19 -15.88 -28.16
CA CYS A 555 -6.18 -16.89 -27.92
C CYS A 555 -5.89 -16.96 -26.42
N SER A 556 -6.42 -17.98 -25.75
CA SER A 556 -6.25 -18.19 -24.32
C SER A 556 -4.80 -18.53 -24.01
N VAL A 557 -4.13 -17.68 -23.22
CA VAL A 557 -2.76 -17.94 -22.77
C VAL A 557 -2.75 -19.22 -21.92
N THR A 558 -1.97 -20.21 -22.33
CA THR A 558 -1.78 -21.47 -21.60
C THR A 558 -0.54 -21.38 -20.70
N THR A 559 0.53 -20.75 -21.18
CA THR A 559 1.73 -20.46 -20.38
C THR A 559 2.35 -19.12 -20.81
N THR A 560 3.00 -18.42 -19.88
CA THR A 560 3.71 -17.16 -20.15
C THR A 560 4.95 -17.06 -19.27
N SER A 561 5.97 -16.42 -19.81
CA SER A 561 7.18 -15.97 -19.14
C SER A 561 7.53 -14.59 -19.69
N PHE A 562 8.57 -13.94 -19.15
CA PHE A 562 9.01 -12.63 -19.65
C PHE A 562 9.39 -12.64 -21.14
N PHE A 563 9.78 -13.80 -21.70
CA PHE A 563 10.28 -13.93 -23.08
C PHE A 563 9.43 -14.79 -24.01
N ASN A 564 8.46 -15.55 -23.47
CA ASN A 564 7.69 -16.51 -24.25
C ASN A 564 6.24 -16.61 -23.76
N ILE A 565 5.29 -16.63 -24.70
CA ILE A 565 3.89 -16.96 -24.46
C ILE A 565 3.46 -18.13 -25.36
N ILE A 566 2.72 -19.08 -24.79
CA ILE A 566 1.96 -20.08 -25.53
C ILE A 566 0.48 -19.75 -25.37
N CYS A 567 -0.25 -19.68 -26.48
CA CYS A 567 -1.70 -19.47 -26.45
C CYS A 567 -2.43 -20.47 -27.34
N GLU A 568 -3.67 -20.79 -26.94
CA GLU A 568 -4.56 -21.72 -27.63
C GLU A 568 -5.93 -21.09 -27.88
N THR A 569 -6.48 -21.28 -29.08
CA THR A 569 -7.82 -20.81 -29.45
C THR A 569 -8.85 -21.92 -29.23
N VAL A 570 -10.07 -21.56 -28.81
CA VAL A 570 -11.18 -22.52 -28.62
C VAL A 570 -11.81 -23.04 -29.91
N VAL A 571 -11.51 -22.43 -31.07
CA VAL A 571 -12.07 -22.83 -32.37
C VAL A 571 -11.10 -23.79 -33.06
N SER A 572 -11.60 -24.87 -33.67
CA SER A 572 -10.76 -25.93 -34.26
C SER A 572 -10.06 -25.54 -35.57
N ASN A 573 -10.18 -24.31 -36.08
CA ASN A 573 -9.47 -23.84 -37.29
C ASN A 573 -9.54 -22.30 -37.53
N PRO A 574 -9.21 -21.42 -36.56
CA PRO A 574 -9.23 -19.95 -36.76
C PRO A 574 -8.34 -19.47 -37.92
N PHE A 575 -7.24 -20.19 -38.19
CA PHE A 575 -6.18 -19.74 -39.06
C PHE A 575 -6.40 -20.00 -40.56
N GLU A 576 -7.38 -20.82 -40.94
CA GLU A 576 -7.66 -21.15 -42.36
C GLU A 576 -8.56 -20.14 -43.09
N VAL A 577 -9.19 -19.19 -42.38
CA VAL A 577 -10.20 -18.30 -43.00
C VAL A 577 -9.55 -17.22 -43.88
N LEU A 578 -8.33 -16.78 -43.54
CA LEU A 578 -7.54 -15.77 -44.26
C LEU A 578 -6.05 -16.09 -44.11
N THR A 579 -5.25 -15.89 -45.17
CA THR A 579 -3.79 -16.17 -45.18
C THR A 579 -2.97 -15.16 -44.37
N GLN A 580 -3.53 -13.98 -44.07
CA GLN A 580 -2.93 -12.91 -43.28
C GLN A 580 -3.91 -12.49 -42.20
N GLN A 581 -3.49 -12.51 -40.94
CA GLN A 581 -4.33 -12.13 -39.80
C GLN A 581 -3.63 -11.08 -38.92
N VAL A 582 -4.43 -10.19 -38.32
CA VAL A 582 -3.96 -9.23 -37.31
C VAL A 582 -3.78 -9.98 -36.00
N PHE A 583 -2.58 -9.94 -35.43
CA PHE A 583 -2.26 -10.50 -34.11
C PHE A 583 -2.10 -9.36 -33.11
N ILE A 584 -2.93 -9.35 -32.07
CA ILE A 584 -2.96 -8.30 -31.05
C ILE A 584 -2.55 -8.93 -29.72
N ILE A 585 -1.50 -8.40 -29.09
CA ILE A 585 -1.12 -8.74 -27.72
C ILE A 585 -1.30 -7.50 -26.86
N ASN A 586 -2.14 -7.60 -25.83
CA ASN A 586 -2.35 -6.56 -24.84
C ASN A 586 -1.92 -7.08 -23.47
N ILE A 587 -0.96 -6.40 -22.83
CA ILE A 587 -0.44 -6.79 -21.51
C ILE A 587 -0.64 -5.61 -20.54
N GLY A 588 -1.50 -5.81 -19.53
CA GLY A 588 -1.64 -4.94 -18.35
C GLY A 588 -1.73 -3.43 -18.60
N GLY A 589 -2.94 -2.87 -18.71
CA GLY A 589 -3.16 -1.41 -18.58
C GLY A 589 -2.75 -0.56 -19.80
N ASN A 590 -3.21 -0.94 -20.99
CA ASN A 590 -3.06 -0.23 -22.28
C ASN A 590 -1.72 -0.38 -23.01
N LYS A 591 -0.81 -1.26 -22.56
CA LYS A 591 0.40 -1.57 -23.33
C LYS A 591 0.13 -2.68 -24.34
N MET A 592 -0.20 -2.24 -25.55
CA MET A 592 -0.50 -3.09 -26.70
C MET A 592 0.70 -3.21 -27.64
N ASN A 593 0.79 -4.32 -28.36
CA ASN A 593 1.54 -4.47 -29.60
C ASN A 593 0.66 -5.19 -30.63
N ILE A 594 0.68 -4.74 -31.88
CA ILE A 594 -0.10 -5.26 -33.00
C ILE A 594 0.86 -5.61 -34.14
N VAL A 595 0.73 -6.80 -34.70
CA VAL A 595 1.51 -7.25 -35.86
C VAL A 595 0.62 -8.03 -36.83
N TYR A 596 0.92 -8.00 -38.12
CA TYR A 596 0.36 -8.98 -39.06
C TYR A 596 1.20 -10.24 -39.07
N ILE A 597 0.52 -11.38 -39.12
CA ILE A 597 1.14 -12.70 -39.24
C ILE A 597 0.53 -13.47 -40.40
N ASN A 598 1.32 -14.35 -40.99
CA ASN A 598 0.84 -15.49 -41.75
C ASN A 598 0.36 -16.55 -40.76
N SER A 599 -0.90 -16.97 -40.91
CA SER A 599 -1.58 -17.87 -40.01
C SER A 599 -1.44 -19.35 -40.41
N ASN A 600 -0.85 -19.68 -41.56
CA ASN A 600 -0.77 -21.07 -42.02
C ASN A 600 0.00 -21.95 -41.01
N GLN A 601 -0.39 -23.21 -40.88
CA GLN A 601 0.28 -24.15 -39.97
C GLN A 601 1.78 -24.26 -40.28
N ASN A 602 2.61 -24.36 -39.24
CA ASN A 602 4.07 -24.43 -39.29
C ASN A 602 4.75 -23.18 -39.88
N THR A 603 4.05 -22.06 -39.99
CA THR A 603 4.69 -20.79 -40.37
C THR A 603 5.41 -20.14 -39.21
N ILE A 604 6.52 -19.50 -39.54
CA ILE A 604 7.35 -18.71 -38.63
C ILE A 604 7.28 -17.27 -39.13
N ASN A 605 6.80 -16.37 -38.26
CA ASN A 605 6.68 -14.94 -38.52
C ASN A 605 7.76 -14.23 -37.68
N ASP A 606 8.93 -13.97 -38.28
CA ASP A 606 10.10 -13.42 -37.60
C ASP A 606 10.78 -12.26 -38.35
N GLN A 607 10.21 -11.81 -39.47
CA GLN A 607 10.75 -10.71 -40.26
C GLN A 607 10.51 -9.37 -39.54
N GLN A 608 11.60 -8.65 -39.24
CA GLN A 608 11.54 -7.36 -38.54
C GLN A 608 11.30 -6.21 -39.53
N CYS A 609 10.41 -5.28 -39.19
CA CYS A 609 10.16 -4.11 -40.02
C CYS A 609 11.13 -2.95 -39.72
N PRO A 610 11.45 -2.09 -40.70
CA PRO A 610 12.29 -0.91 -40.50
C PRO A 610 11.77 -0.03 -39.36
N ASN A 611 12.63 0.27 -38.38
CA ASN A 611 12.31 1.07 -37.18
C ASN A 611 11.01 0.67 -36.44
N GLY A 612 10.53 -0.57 -36.59
CA GLY A 612 9.25 -1.00 -36.00
C GLY A 612 8.03 -0.23 -36.52
N CYS A 613 8.08 0.32 -37.73
CA CYS A 613 7.03 1.19 -38.30
C CYS A 613 6.81 2.49 -37.52
N THR A 614 7.88 3.02 -36.93
CA THR A 614 7.90 4.20 -36.05
C THR A 614 7.19 3.94 -34.71
N ASP A 615 5.88 3.74 -34.73
CA ASP A 615 5.04 3.31 -33.61
C ASP A 615 3.66 2.83 -34.12
N LEU A 616 2.80 2.33 -33.22
CA LEU A 616 1.46 1.82 -33.58
C LEU A 616 0.50 2.89 -34.13
N ASP A 617 0.71 4.16 -33.83
CA ASP A 617 -0.11 5.26 -34.35
C ASP A 617 0.27 5.61 -35.80
N HIS A 618 1.48 5.21 -36.24
CA HIS A 618 1.99 5.43 -37.59
C HIS A 618 1.80 4.21 -38.51
N GLY A 619 1.97 2.98 -38.00
CA GLY A 619 1.77 1.78 -38.80
C GLY A 619 1.92 0.46 -38.05
N ILE A 620 1.60 -0.63 -38.73
CA ILE A 620 1.63 -2.00 -38.19
C ILE A 620 2.62 -2.85 -38.99
N CYS A 621 3.51 -3.57 -38.31
CA CYS A 621 4.49 -4.44 -38.95
C CYS A 621 3.87 -5.76 -39.41
N ASP A 622 4.10 -6.13 -40.67
CA ASP A 622 3.85 -7.49 -41.16
C ASP A 622 5.09 -8.37 -40.97
N MET A 623 5.06 -9.21 -39.94
CA MET A 623 6.17 -10.10 -39.57
C MET A 623 6.36 -11.27 -40.53
N SER A 624 5.43 -11.49 -41.48
CA SER A 624 5.59 -12.48 -42.53
C SER A 624 6.38 -11.96 -43.73
N THR A 625 6.39 -10.63 -43.96
CA THR A 625 7.03 -10.00 -45.12
C THR A 625 8.11 -8.97 -44.76
N GLY A 626 8.17 -8.49 -43.51
CA GLY A 626 9.08 -7.44 -43.04
C GLY A 626 8.70 -6.03 -43.51
N LYS A 627 7.45 -5.81 -43.93
CA LYS A 627 6.95 -4.53 -44.45
C LYS A 627 6.00 -3.84 -43.47
N CYS A 628 6.07 -2.51 -43.42
CA CYS A 628 5.13 -1.70 -42.66
C CYS A 628 3.85 -1.42 -43.47
N GLN A 629 2.70 -1.65 -42.85
CA GLN A 629 1.42 -1.13 -43.32
C GLN A 629 1.13 0.19 -42.59
N CYS A 630 1.32 1.31 -43.27
CA CYS A 630 1.13 2.63 -42.68
C CYS A 630 -0.36 2.96 -42.51
N ASN A 631 -0.67 3.64 -41.40
CA ASN A 631 -1.98 4.22 -41.16
C ASN A 631 -2.26 5.32 -42.19
N SER A 632 -3.54 5.65 -42.44
CA SER A 632 -3.97 6.49 -43.57
C SER A 632 -3.30 7.86 -43.67
N ASN A 633 -2.75 8.37 -42.56
CA ASN A 633 -2.13 9.68 -42.49
C ASN A 633 -0.60 9.60 -42.57
N TYR A 634 -0.02 8.44 -42.87
CA TYR A 634 1.44 8.23 -42.87
C TYR A 634 1.92 7.44 -44.10
N GLN A 635 3.17 7.66 -44.51
CA GLN A 635 3.84 7.00 -45.62
C GLN A 635 5.35 6.81 -45.35
N ASP A 636 6.08 6.27 -46.33
CA ASP A 636 7.48 5.81 -46.28
C ASP A 636 7.65 4.40 -45.67
N SER A 637 8.85 3.82 -45.83
CA SER A 637 9.18 2.43 -45.48
C SER A 637 9.04 2.10 -43.97
N ASP A 638 9.10 3.12 -43.11
CA ASP A 638 8.88 3.02 -41.66
C ASP A 638 7.69 3.87 -41.17
N CYS A 639 6.85 4.38 -42.08
CA CYS A 639 5.67 5.21 -41.77
C CYS A 639 5.96 6.55 -41.08
N SER A 640 7.17 7.10 -41.21
CA SER A 640 7.56 8.35 -40.53
C SER A 640 7.04 9.65 -41.16
N ILE A 641 6.47 9.63 -42.37
CA ILE A 641 6.05 10.85 -43.10
C ILE A 641 4.53 11.04 -43.03
N ALA A 642 4.02 12.18 -42.54
CA ALA A 642 2.58 12.48 -42.52
C ALA A 642 2.00 12.86 -43.91
N ILE A 643 0.75 12.46 -44.20
CA ILE A 643 -0.04 12.76 -45.41
C ILE A 643 -1.05 13.87 -45.10
N LEU A 644 -1.13 14.91 -45.95
CA LEU A 644 -2.14 15.99 -45.86
C LEU A 644 -3.33 15.69 -46.80
N ASN A 645 -4.55 15.69 -46.25
CA ASN A 645 -5.79 15.37 -46.98
C ASN A 645 -6.34 16.58 -47.76
N CYS A 646 -6.83 16.34 -48.98
CA CYS A 646 -7.57 17.32 -49.79
C CYS A 646 -9.09 17.21 -49.55
N PRO A 647 -9.86 18.31 -49.70
CA PRO A 647 -11.32 18.32 -49.56
C PRO A 647 -12.03 17.42 -50.59
N SER A 648 -13.13 16.78 -50.18
CA SER A 648 -13.95 15.87 -51.00
C SER A 648 -15.40 15.80 -50.49
N ASN A 649 -16.37 15.63 -51.40
CA ASN A 649 -17.76 15.33 -51.06
C ASN A 649 -18.01 13.86 -50.67
N SER A 650 -17.04 12.97 -50.90
CA SER A 650 -17.20 11.54 -50.72
C SER A 650 -15.89 10.89 -50.30
N ALA A 651 -15.96 10.03 -49.29
CA ALA A 651 -14.80 9.44 -48.62
C ALA A 651 -13.86 8.63 -49.55
N SER A 652 -14.31 8.26 -50.75
CA SER A 652 -13.56 7.41 -51.68
C SER A 652 -12.92 8.15 -52.87
N THR A 653 -13.12 9.46 -53.03
CA THR A 653 -12.65 10.20 -54.21
C THR A 653 -11.99 11.51 -53.81
N LEU A 654 -10.67 11.65 -53.96
CA LEU A 654 -9.99 12.93 -53.73
C LEU A 654 -10.52 13.98 -54.73
N CYS A 655 -10.77 15.21 -54.26
CA CYS A 655 -11.38 16.28 -55.07
C CYS A 655 -12.67 15.83 -55.77
N SER A 656 -13.50 15.06 -55.05
CA SER A 656 -14.78 14.50 -55.53
C SER A 656 -14.70 13.70 -56.85
N GLY A 657 -13.48 13.28 -57.24
CA GLY A 657 -13.22 12.58 -58.50
C GLY A 657 -13.16 13.50 -59.73
N ASN A 658 -13.36 14.80 -59.55
CA ASN A 658 -13.42 15.79 -60.62
C ASN A 658 -12.31 16.83 -60.53
N GLY A 659 -11.20 16.49 -59.89
CA GLY A 659 -10.02 17.34 -59.79
C GLY A 659 -8.78 16.58 -59.37
N GLU A 660 -7.62 17.22 -59.49
CA GLU A 660 -6.34 16.69 -59.01
C GLU A 660 -6.01 17.24 -57.61
N CYS A 661 -5.66 16.35 -56.66
CA CYS A 661 -5.28 16.71 -55.29
C CYS A 661 -3.76 16.89 -55.15
N ASN A 662 -3.33 18.02 -54.60
CA ASN A 662 -1.95 18.22 -54.19
C ASN A 662 -1.74 17.75 -52.73
N THR A 663 -1.20 16.54 -52.54
CA THR A 663 -1.03 15.90 -51.22
C THR A 663 0.03 16.54 -50.32
N VAL A 664 0.75 17.56 -50.79
CA VAL A 664 1.72 18.35 -50.01
C VAL A 664 1.09 19.62 -49.44
N THR A 665 0.04 20.17 -50.08
CA THR A 665 -0.62 21.43 -49.67
C THR A 665 -2.06 21.25 -49.19
N GLY A 666 -2.75 20.20 -49.61
CA GLY A 666 -4.15 19.93 -49.27
C GLY A 666 -5.19 20.63 -50.16
N GLU A 667 -4.80 21.19 -51.31
CA GLU A 667 -5.70 21.92 -52.24
C GLU A 667 -6.12 21.10 -53.49
N CYS A 668 -7.34 21.33 -53.97
CA CYS A 668 -7.94 20.69 -55.15
C CYS A 668 -8.00 21.61 -56.37
N ILE A 669 -7.67 21.08 -57.56
CA ILE A 669 -7.84 21.79 -58.85
C ILE A 669 -8.96 21.12 -59.64
N CYS A 670 -10.07 21.83 -59.89
CA CYS A 670 -11.28 21.27 -60.51
C CYS A 670 -11.24 21.22 -62.04
N ASN A 671 -11.81 20.15 -62.61
CA ASN A 671 -12.09 19.97 -64.04
C ASN A 671 -13.19 20.93 -64.51
N SER A 672 -13.19 21.33 -65.79
CA SER A 672 -14.02 22.43 -66.33
C SER A 672 -15.54 22.30 -66.15
N ASP A 673 -16.05 21.08 -66.01
CA ASP A 673 -17.49 20.80 -65.89
C ASP A 673 -17.95 20.80 -64.42
N PHE A 674 -17.02 21.03 -63.50
CA PHE A 674 -17.22 20.96 -62.06
C PHE A 674 -16.67 22.20 -61.34
N GLN A 675 -17.24 22.52 -60.18
CA GLN A 675 -16.90 23.68 -59.36
C GLN A 675 -16.88 23.31 -57.86
N SER A 676 -16.61 24.28 -56.99
CA SER A 676 -16.44 24.22 -55.51
C SER A 676 -15.08 23.73 -55.00
N ASP A 677 -14.76 23.97 -53.72
CA ASP A 677 -13.45 23.65 -53.10
C ASP A 677 -13.08 22.17 -53.17
N ASP A 678 -14.08 21.28 -53.25
CA ASP A 678 -13.91 19.85 -53.37
C ASP A 678 -14.17 19.33 -54.80
N CYS A 679 -14.46 20.20 -55.77
CA CYS A 679 -14.82 19.85 -57.15
C CYS A 679 -16.07 18.98 -57.31
N SER A 680 -16.98 18.96 -56.34
CA SER A 680 -18.18 18.09 -56.38
C SER A 680 -19.30 18.57 -57.27
N MET A 681 -19.43 19.88 -57.48
CA MET A 681 -20.64 20.46 -58.07
C MET A 681 -20.57 20.47 -59.61
N PRO A 682 -21.47 19.77 -60.35
CA PRO A 682 -21.57 19.88 -61.80
C PRO A 682 -22.30 21.16 -62.24
N PHE A 683 -22.05 21.63 -63.46
CA PHE A 683 -22.78 22.75 -64.09
C PHE A 683 -23.86 22.24 -65.10
N ILE A 684 -25.17 22.48 -64.88
CA ILE A 684 -26.28 21.90 -65.68
C ILE A 684 -27.30 22.96 -66.15
N GLY A 685 -27.61 23.01 -67.46
CA GLY A 685 -28.61 23.92 -68.05
C GLY A 685 -30.06 23.38 -68.05
N CYS A 686 -31.05 24.28 -67.92
CA CYS A 686 -32.48 23.95 -67.84
C CYS A 686 -33.22 23.94 -69.19
N PRO A 687 -34.38 23.27 -69.28
CA PRO A 687 -35.23 23.24 -70.47
C PRO A 687 -35.85 24.60 -70.79
N PHE A 688 -35.87 24.92 -72.07
CA PHE A 688 -36.42 26.15 -72.65
C PHE A 688 -37.45 25.80 -73.71
N ASP A 689 -38.45 26.66 -73.90
CA ASP A 689 -39.36 26.51 -75.02
C ASP A 689 -38.65 26.83 -76.35
N GLY A 690 -39.23 26.45 -77.48
CA GLY A 690 -38.69 26.79 -78.82
C GLY A 690 -38.57 28.29 -79.14
N LYS A 691 -38.81 29.18 -78.17
CA LYS A 691 -38.68 30.65 -78.24
C LYS A 691 -37.68 31.21 -77.22
N GLY A 692 -36.92 30.35 -76.54
CA GLY A 692 -35.85 30.75 -75.62
C GLY A 692 -36.34 31.12 -74.21
N ARG A 693 -37.60 30.83 -73.85
CA ARG A 693 -38.12 31.02 -72.49
C ARG A 693 -37.81 29.78 -71.66
N ILE A 694 -36.89 29.94 -70.73
CA ILE A 694 -36.51 28.94 -69.74
C ILE A 694 -37.77 28.59 -68.91
N CYS A 695 -38.02 27.30 -68.69
CA CYS A 695 -39.22 26.79 -67.99
C CYS A 695 -40.56 27.22 -68.63
N TYR A 696 -40.59 27.35 -69.97
CA TYR A 696 -41.74 27.78 -70.78
C TYR A 696 -42.40 29.11 -70.36
N GLY A 697 -41.76 29.86 -69.45
CA GLY A 697 -42.29 31.09 -68.88
C GLY A 697 -43.21 30.91 -67.66
N HIS A 698 -43.35 29.69 -67.13
CA HIS A 698 -44.18 29.38 -65.96
C HIS A 698 -43.36 28.83 -64.79
N GLY A 699 -42.08 29.21 -64.69
CA GLY A 699 -41.20 28.71 -63.65
C GLY A 699 -39.78 29.26 -63.60
N THR A 700 -39.03 28.89 -62.56
CA THR A 700 -37.63 29.30 -62.31
C THR A 700 -36.65 28.12 -62.43
N CYS A 701 -35.46 28.38 -62.99
CA CYS A 701 -34.43 27.35 -63.26
C CYS A 701 -33.33 27.31 -62.18
N ASN A 702 -32.97 26.10 -61.75
CA ASN A 702 -31.78 25.85 -60.93
C ASN A 702 -30.62 25.32 -61.79
N ASN A 703 -29.56 26.11 -61.98
CA ASN A 703 -28.38 25.74 -62.79
C ASN A 703 -27.46 24.68 -62.15
N ILE A 704 -27.78 24.22 -60.93
CA ILE A 704 -27.13 23.08 -60.27
C ILE A 704 -27.83 21.77 -60.69
N THR A 705 -29.13 21.79 -61.00
CA THR A 705 -29.92 20.58 -61.29
C THR A 705 -30.51 20.52 -62.70
N GLY A 706 -30.60 21.63 -63.43
CA GLY A 706 -31.29 21.71 -64.71
C GLY A 706 -32.83 21.63 -64.61
N ILE A 707 -33.41 21.71 -63.39
CA ILE A 707 -34.84 21.52 -63.15
C ILE A 707 -35.57 22.88 -63.04
N CYS A 708 -36.77 22.93 -63.62
CA CYS A 708 -37.72 24.03 -63.55
C CYS A 708 -38.68 23.89 -62.37
N THR A 709 -38.87 24.94 -61.58
CA THR A 709 -39.91 25.04 -60.54
C THR A 709 -41.14 25.75 -61.11
N CYS A 710 -42.30 25.12 -61.13
CA CYS A 710 -43.51 25.63 -61.82
C CYS A 710 -44.40 26.53 -60.94
N ASP A 711 -45.11 27.47 -61.55
CA ASP A 711 -46.11 28.33 -60.92
C ASP A 711 -47.34 27.54 -60.43
N ASP A 712 -48.00 28.00 -59.35
CA ASP A 712 -48.99 27.27 -58.52
C ASP A 712 -50.16 26.55 -59.23
N ASN A 713 -50.51 26.95 -60.46
CA ASN A 713 -51.62 26.39 -61.23
C ASN A 713 -51.15 25.47 -62.38
N TYR A 714 -49.85 25.20 -62.47
CA TYR A 714 -49.23 24.45 -63.55
C TYR A 714 -48.27 23.36 -63.02
N GLN A 715 -48.25 22.21 -63.68
CA GLN A 715 -47.40 21.05 -63.42
C GLN A 715 -46.73 20.60 -64.73
N SER A 716 -45.95 19.51 -64.67
CA SER A 716 -45.02 18.95 -65.68
C SER A 716 -43.56 19.43 -65.51
N THR A 717 -42.62 18.70 -66.10
CA THR A 717 -41.17 19.02 -66.10
C THR A 717 -40.85 20.35 -66.79
N ASP A 718 -41.79 20.87 -67.57
CA ASP A 718 -41.70 22.12 -68.32
C ASP A 718 -42.78 23.15 -67.93
N CYS A 719 -43.59 22.87 -66.91
CA CYS A 719 -44.63 23.76 -66.37
C CYS A 719 -45.82 24.03 -67.32
N SER A 720 -46.28 23.03 -68.07
CA SER A 720 -47.28 23.17 -69.14
C SER A 720 -48.72 22.69 -68.83
N ILE A 721 -48.98 21.98 -67.73
CA ILE A 721 -50.26 21.28 -67.46
C ILE A 721 -51.05 21.92 -66.29
N PRO A 722 -52.37 22.21 -66.37
CA PRO A 722 -53.16 22.74 -65.23
C PRO A 722 -53.46 21.73 -64.10
N PHE A 723 -53.61 22.20 -62.84
CA PHE A 723 -53.69 21.37 -61.61
C PHE A 723 -54.73 21.87 -60.57
N ALA A 724 -55.51 20.97 -59.92
CA ALA A 724 -56.39 21.26 -58.78
C ALA A 724 -56.03 20.36 -57.57
N LYS A 725 -55.63 20.99 -56.45
CA LYS A 725 -55.01 20.34 -55.29
C LYS A 725 -56.02 19.50 -54.48
N CYS A 726 -55.78 18.20 -54.35
CA CYS A 726 -56.37 17.42 -53.24
C CYS A 726 -55.85 17.91 -51.88
N PRO A 727 -56.64 17.76 -50.81
CA PRO A 727 -56.17 17.96 -49.45
C PRO A 727 -54.98 17.04 -49.20
N SER A 728 -53.99 17.59 -48.53
CA SER A 728 -52.66 17.03 -48.43
C SER A 728 -52.00 17.61 -47.19
N ILE A 729 -51.36 16.76 -46.39
CA ILE A 729 -50.57 17.24 -45.27
C ILE A 729 -49.45 18.15 -45.80
N ASN A 730 -49.42 19.40 -45.32
CA ASN A 730 -48.47 20.43 -45.74
C ASN A 730 -48.39 20.68 -47.26
N SER A 731 -49.40 20.29 -48.06
CA SER A 731 -49.42 20.46 -49.52
C SER A 731 -48.40 19.63 -50.34
N ILE A 732 -47.90 18.50 -49.82
CA ILE A 732 -46.77 17.76 -50.43
C ILE A 732 -47.20 16.58 -51.32
N PHE A 733 -48.05 15.70 -50.81
CA PHE A 733 -48.59 14.55 -51.54
C PHE A 733 -50.11 14.61 -51.48
N GLU A 734 -50.77 14.44 -52.62
CA GLU A 734 -52.23 14.35 -52.65
C GLU A 734 -52.70 13.16 -51.81
N CYS A 735 -53.72 13.38 -50.98
CA CYS A 735 -54.17 12.38 -50.01
C CYS A 735 -53.02 11.87 -49.13
N SER A 736 -52.06 12.75 -48.86
CA SER A 736 -50.84 12.49 -48.12
C SER A 736 -50.01 11.30 -48.64
N GLY A 737 -50.31 10.79 -49.84
CA GLY A 737 -49.71 9.58 -50.42
C GLY A 737 -50.29 8.24 -49.90
N PHE A 738 -51.27 8.27 -48.99
CA PHE A 738 -51.89 7.09 -48.37
C PHE A 738 -53.35 6.94 -48.77
N GLY A 739 -53.65 7.37 -49.99
CA GLY A 739 -54.97 7.29 -50.57
C GLY A 739 -54.93 7.65 -52.04
N GLN A 740 -56.03 7.36 -52.73
CA GLN A 740 -56.22 7.74 -54.11
C GLN A 740 -56.85 9.14 -54.17
N CYS A 741 -56.15 10.09 -54.80
CA CYS A 741 -56.67 11.43 -55.09
C CYS A 741 -57.42 11.45 -56.42
N GLU A 742 -58.58 12.06 -56.42
CA GLU A 742 -59.26 12.46 -57.64
C GLU A 742 -58.92 13.94 -57.95
N ASN A 743 -57.84 14.18 -58.71
CA ASN A 743 -57.28 15.52 -58.99
C ASN A 743 -58.23 16.42 -59.80
N THR A 744 -59.36 15.89 -60.28
CA THR A 744 -60.43 16.69 -60.91
C THR A 744 -61.45 17.23 -59.90
N THR A 745 -61.56 16.63 -58.71
CA THR A 745 -62.53 17.00 -57.66
C THR A 745 -61.90 17.44 -56.35
N GLY A 746 -60.65 17.05 -56.09
CA GLY A 746 -59.93 17.36 -54.85
C GLY A 746 -60.36 16.51 -53.65
N VAL A 747 -60.82 15.26 -53.82
CA VAL A 747 -61.28 14.36 -52.74
C VAL A 747 -60.39 13.11 -52.65
N CYS A 748 -60.17 12.62 -51.42
CA CYS A 748 -59.29 11.50 -51.09
C CYS A 748 -60.04 10.25 -50.59
N THR A 749 -59.59 9.07 -51.03
CA THR A 749 -60.01 7.76 -50.48
C THR A 749 -58.81 7.08 -49.82
N CYS A 750 -58.83 6.84 -48.50
CA CYS A 750 -57.66 6.37 -47.76
C CYS A 750 -57.41 4.87 -47.84
N ASP A 751 -56.13 4.48 -47.82
CA ASP A 751 -55.64 3.10 -47.78
C ASP A 751 -55.91 2.43 -46.42
N GLU A 752 -55.81 1.09 -46.36
CA GLU A 752 -56.03 0.33 -45.13
C GLU A 752 -55.06 0.79 -44.01
N PHE A 753 -55.58 1.02 -42.81
CA PHE A 753 -54.93 1.66 -41.64
C PHE A 753 -54.77 3.19 -41.69
N SER A 754 -55.00 3.86 -42.82
CA SER A 754 -54.98 5.33 -42.94
C SER A 754 -56.38 5.94 -42.86
N PHE A 755 -56.51 7.13 -42.26
CA PHE A 755 -57.76 7.87 -42.05
C PHE A 755 -57.51 9.39 -42.02
N SER A 756 -58.58 10.19 -41.84
CA SER A 756 -58.69 11.66 -42.01
C SER A 756 -58.98 12.10 -43.47
N ASP A 757 -59.41 13.34 -43.66
CA ASP A 757 -59.84 13.87 -44.97
C ASP A 757 -58.71 13.92 -46.00
N ASP A 758 -57.45 14.00 -45.56
CA ASP A 758 -56.25 13.96 -46.39
C ASP A 758 -55.47 12.65 -46.24
N CYS A 759 -56.03 11.64 -45.57
CA CYS A 759 -55.39 10.34 -45.30
C CYS A 759 -54.03 10.42 -44.56
N SER A 760 -53.75 11.53 -43.86
CA SER A 760 -52.46 11.72 -43.17
C SER A 760 -52.30 10.94 -41.87
N LEU A 761 -53.40 10.45 -41.28
CA LEU A 761 -53.37 9.76 -39.99
C LEU A 761 -53.42 8.24 -40.16
N HIS A 762 -52.72 7.51 -39.32
CA HIS A 762 -52.48 6.07 -39.40
C HIS A 762 -52.71 5.40 -38.04
N ASN A 763 -53.40 4.26 -38.02
CA ASN A 763 -53.51 3.42 -36.83
C ASN A 763 -52.25 2.56 -36.64
N CYS A 764 -51.77 2.42 -35.41
CA CYS A 764 -50.71 1.47 -35.08
C CYS A 764 -51.24 0.02 -35.05
N LEU A 765 -50.39 -0.93 -35.43
CA LEU A 765 -50.68 -2.38 -35.37
C LEU A 765 -51.09 -2.85 -33.96
N GLU A 766 -50.42 -2.30 -32.92
CA GLU A 766 -50.83 -2.44 -31.53
C GLU A 766 -51.32 -1.07 -31.01
N PRO A 767 -52.64 -0.82 -30.96
CA PRO A 767 -53.19 0.50 -30.63
C PRO A 767 -52.79 1.02 -29.25
N SER A 768 -52.54 0.10 -28.30
CA SER A 768 -52.11 0.47 -26.95
C SER A 768 -50.59 0.65 -26.82
N CYS A 769 -49.80 0.26 -27.82
CA CYS A 769 -48.34 0.12 -27.75
C CYS A 769 -47.89 -0.62 -26.48
N ASN A 770 -48.60 -1.71 -26.14
CA ASN A 770 -48.45 -2.48 -24.90
C ASN A 770 -48.52 -1.63 -23.60
N SER A 771 -49.17 -0.47 -23.64
CA SER A 771 -49.13 0.59 -22.60
C SER A 771 -47.73 1.16 -22.31
N ASN A 772 -46.72 0.81 -23.10
CA ASN A 772 -45.33 1.22 -22.98
C ASN A 772 -44.92 2.29 -24.00
N GLY A 773 -45.88 2.88 -24.70
CA GLY A 773 -45.66 3.95 -25.67
C GLY A 773 -46.95 4.68 -25.99
N LYS A 774 -46.88 5.55 -26.99
CA LYS A 774 -48.05 6.19 -27.60
C LYS A 774 -48.00 5.99 -29.10
N CYS A 775 -49.12 5.63 -29.69
CA CYS A 775 -49.22 5.56 -31.15
C CYS A 775 -49.03 6.96 -31.74
N ASP A 776 -48.00 7.12 -32.57
CA ASP A 776 -47.86 8.32 -33.39
C ASP A 776 -48.75 8.16 -34.62
N LEU A 777 -49.92 8.80 -34.55
CA LEU A 777 -50.91 8.74 -35.63
C LEU A 777 -50.39 9.33 -36.94
N LEU A 778 -49.30 10.11 -36.97
CA LEU A 778 -48.79 10.64 -38.23
C LEU A 778 -48.09 9.56 -39.09
N ILE A 779 -47.48 8.56 -38.43
CA ILE A 779 -46.66 7.52 -39.09
C ILE A 779 -47.16 6.10 -38.86
N GLY A 780 -48.12 5.87 -37.96
CA GLY A 780 -48.68 4.55 -37.66
C GLY A 780 -47.74 3.64 -36.88
N GLN A 781 -46.73 4.21 -36.22
CA GLN A 781 -45.74 3.48 -35.42
C GLN A 781 -45.84 3.86 -33.95
N CYS A 782 -45.59 2.89 -33.08
CA CYS A 782 -45.54 3.14 -31.65
C CYS A 782 -44.30 3.94 -31.28
N LYS A 783 -44.48 5.13 -30.71
CA LYS A 783 -43.40 5.86 -30.05
C LYS A 783 -43.23 5.31 -28.63
N CYS A 784 -42.21 4.50 -28.43
CA CYS A 784 -41.96 3.87 -27.14
C CYS A 784 -41.50 4.85 -26.08
N ASN A 785 -41.87 4.56 -24.83
CA ASN A 785 -41.29 5.17 -23.66
C ASN A 785 -39.79 4.81 -23.59
N SER A 786 -38.98 5.61 -22.90
CA SER A 786 -37.51 5.48 -22.88
C SER A 786 -36.93 4.13 -22.41
N LEU A 787 -37.76 3.26 -21.85
CA LEU A 787 -37.37 1.92 -21.36
C LEU A 787 -37.77 0.78 -22.29
N TYR A 788 -38.37 1.08 -23.45
CA TYR A 788 -38.90 0.08 -24.37
C TYR A 788 -38.52 0.40 -25.82
N THR A 789 -38.46 -0.64 -26.64
CA THR A 789 -38.18 -0.58 -28.08
C THR A 789 -38.97 -1.68 -28.81
N GLY A 790 -38.82 -1.72 -30.13
CA GLY A 790 -39.60 -2.58 -31.03
C GLY A 790 -40.87 -1.90 -31.53
N ASP A 791 -41.44 -2.44 -32.61
CA ASP A 791 -42.56 -1.84 -33.33
C ASP A 791 -43.84 -1.70 -32.49
N ASP A 792 -43.97 -2.49 -31.42
CA ASP A 792 -45.09 -2.52 -30.47
C ASP A 792 -44.71 -2.10 -29.03
N CYS A 793 -43.46 -1.66 -28.81
CA CYS A 793 -42.91 -1.31 -27.50
C CYS A 793 -42.91 -2.44 -26.45
N LEU A 794 -42.80 -3.69 -26.88
CA LEU A 794 -42.74 -4.84 -25.98
C LEU A 794 -41.33 -5.10 -25.42
N ILE A 795 -40.26 -4.76 -26.16
CA ILE A 795 -38.88 -5.16 -25.83
C ILE A 795 -38.27 -4.17 -24.82
N PRO A 796 -37.88 -4.61 -23.60
CA PRO A 796 -37.23 -3.72 -22.64
C PRO A 796 -35.81 -3.32 -23.05
N LEU A 797 -35.46 -2.05 -22.89
CA LEU A 797 -34.10 -1.53 -23.01
C LEU A 797 -33.37 -1.66 -21.65
N HIS A 798 -32.52 -2.68 -21.53
CA HIS A 798 -31.83 -2.94 -20.27
C HIS A 798 -30.65 -1.99 -20.03
N PHE A 799 -30.31 -1.79 -18.76
CA PHE A 799 -29.11 -1.10 -18.31
C PHE A 799 -28.71 -1.57 -16.91
N VAL A 800 -27.42 -1.43 -16.57
CA VAL A 800 -26.92 -1.65 -15.21
C VAL A 800 -26.77 -0.30 -14.51
N SER A 801 -27.30 -0.23 -13.30
CA SER A 801 -27.28 0.96 -12.43
C SER A 801 -26.23 0.89 -11.32
N SER A 802 -25.98 -0.31 -10.79
CA SER A 802 -25.05 -0.56 -9.69
C SER A 802 -24.45 -1.95 -9.79
N ILE A 803 -23.21 -2.08 -9.34
CA ILE A 803 -22.42 -3.31 -9.36
C ILE A 803 -21.79 -3.53 -7.99
N ILE A 804 -21.95 -4.74 -7.45
CA ILE A 804 -21.09 -5.30 -6.40
C ILE A 804 -20.08 -6.23 -7.10
N PRO A 805 -18.82 -5.80 -7.27
CA PRO A 805 -17.83 -6.56 -7.99
C PRO A 805 -17.27 -7.71 -7.15
N SER A 806 -16.65 -8.69 -7.83
CA SER A 806 -15.89 -9.76 -7.20
C SER A 806 -14.50 -9.30 -6.75
N LEU A 807 -13.83 -10.15 -5.98
CA LEU A 807 -12.38 -10.06 -5.75
C LEU A 807 -11.59 -10.26 -7.05
N GLU A 808 -10.33 -9.82 -7.07
CA GLU A 808 -9.40 -10.06 -8.19
C GLU A 808 -9.23 -11.54 -8.55
N THR A 809 -9.45 -12.46 -7.59
CA THR A 809 -9.46 -13.91 -7.82
C THR A 809 -10.71 -14.41 -8.56
N GLY A 810 -11.64 -13.53 -8.92
CA GLY A 810 -12.96 -13.89 -9.41
C GLY A 810 -13.90 -14.28 -8.27
N GLY A 811 -15.11 -14.74 -8.63
CA GLY A 811 -16.14 -15.16 -7.67
C GLY A 811 -17.47 -14.44 -7.89
N PRO A 812 -18.35 -14.38 -6.87
CA PRO A 812 -19.68 -13.80 -7.03
C PRO A 812 -19.60 -12.31 -7.35
N ALA A 813 -20.37 -11.89 -8.35
CA ALA A 813 -20.60 -10.50 -8.70
C ALA A 813 -22.11 -10.27 -8.90
N ILE A 814 -22.60 -9.10 -8.48
CA ILE A 814 -24.02 -8.75 -8.48
C ILE A 814 -24.22 -7.45 -9.26
N PHE A 815 -25.19 -7.46 -10.18
CA PHE A 815 -25.51 -6.34 -11.06
C PHE A 815 -26.96 -5.96 -10.83
N TYR A 816 -27.19 -4.74 -10.34
CA TYR A 816 -28.50 -4.13 -10.18
C TYR A 816 -28.79 -3.22 -11.35
N GLY A 817 -30.03 -3.20 -11.81
CA GLY A 817 -30.41 -2.36 -12.95
C GLY A 817 -31.85 -2.58 -13.34
N TYR A 818 -32.11 -2.37 -14.63
CA TYR A 818 -33.37 -2.73 -15.25
C TYR A 818 -33.07 -3.74 -16.36
N PHE A 819 -33.61 -4.94 -16.24
CA PHE A 819 -33.47 -6.03 -17.21
C PHE A 819 -34.82 -6.45 -17.82
N GLY A 820 -35.93 -5.91 -17.29
CA GLY A 820 -37.28 -6.16 -17.77
C GLY A 820 -37.77 -7.59 -17.54
N ASP A 821 -39.04 -7.86 -17.83
CA ASP A 821 -39.65 -9.18 -17.65
C ASP A 821 -39.36 -10.12 -18.81
N LEU A 822 -39.33 -9.59 -20.04
CA LEU A 822 -38.98 -10.33 -21.25
C LEU A 822 -37.47 -10.48 -21.37
N ARG A 823 -36.93 -11.69 -21.13
CA ARG A 823 -35.49 -11.99 -21.13
C ARG A 823 -35.17 -13.18 -22.03
N SER A 824 -34.61 -12.94 -23.22
CA SER A 824 -34.09 -13.96 -24.14
C SER A 824 -32.59 -13.80 -24.36
N ASN A 825 -31.86 -14.92 -24.44
CA ASN A 825 -30.42 -14.98 -24.72
C ASN A 825 -29.53 -14.10 -23.81
N LEU A 826 -29.91 -13.93 -22.54
CA LEU A 826 -29.17 -13.09 -21.59
C LEU A 826 -27.72 -13.59 -21.40
N LYS A 827 -26.75 -12.73 -21.71
CA LYS A 827 -25.32 -12.95 -21.50
C LYS A 827 -24.69 -11.72 -20.85
N LEU A 828 -23.72 -11.93 -19.97
CA LEU A 828 -22.94 -10.88 -19.34
C LEU A 828 -21.45 -11.17 -19.51
N SER A 829 -20.65 -10.18 -19.90
CA SER A 829 -19.19 -10.25 -19.91
C SER A 829 -18.55 -9.10 -19.14
N ILE A 830 -17.40 -9.38 -18.53
CA ILE A 830 -16.57 -8.42 -17.79
C ILE A 830 -15.21 -8.39 -18.49
N GLY A 831 -14.82 -7.24 -19.04
CA GLY A 831 -13.56 -7.10 -19.77
C GLY A 831 -13.48 -8.00 -21.02
N GLY A 832 -14.62 -8.35 -21.63
CA GLY A 832 -14.70 -9.30 -22.74
C GLY A 832 -14.78 -10.77 -22.34
N LEU A 833 -14.53 -11.12 -21.06
CA LEU A 833 -14.64 -12.48 -20.57
C LEU A 833 -16.06 -12.80 -20.05
N PRO A 834 -16.62 -13.99 -20.34
CA PRO A 834 -17.98 -14.33 -19.95
C PRO A 834 -18.11 -14.47 -18.43
N CYS A 835 -19.13 -13.83 -17.85
CA CYS A 835 -19.54 -14.02 -16.46
C CYS A 835 -20.70 -15.03 -16.41
N GLN A 836 -20.50 -16.16 -15.73
CA GLN A 836 -21.49 -17.23 -15.71
C GLN A 836 -22.69 -16.85 -14.84
N ILE A 837 -23.83 -16.55 -15.46
CA ILE A 837 -25.03 -16.11 -14.74
C ILE A 837 -25.57 -17.24 -13.87
N THR A 838 -25.69 -16.98 -12.57
CA THR A 838 -26.18 -17.91 -11.56
C THR A 838 -27.62 -17.61 -11.14
N PHE A 839 -28.04 -16.35 -11.26
CA PHE A 839 -29.41 -15.91 -10.97
C PHE A 839 -29.74 -14.66 -11.80
N ASN A 840 -30.99 -14.52 -12.23
CA ASN A 840 -31.48 -13.29 -12.87
C ASN A 840 -32.94 -13.00 -12.49
N SER A 841 -33.32 -11.74 -12.61
CA SER A 841 -34.66 -11.19 -12.38
C SER A 841 -34.82 -9.92 -13.21
N SER A 842 -35.96 -9.22 -13.11
CA SER A 842 -36.19 -7.97 -13.85
C SER A 842 -35.34 -6.79 -13.40
N ASN A 843 -34.65 -6.88 -12.26
CA ASN A 843 -33.82 -5.80 -11.71
C ASN A 843 -32.45 -6.24 -11.14
N LEU A 844 -32.12 -7.53 -11.16
CA LEU A 844 -30.89 -8.07 -10.58
C LEU A 844 -30.36 -9.27 -11.38
N ILE A 845 -29.05 -9.28 -11.65
CA ILE A 845 -28.29 -10.41 -12.20
C ILE A 845 -27.16 -10.76 -11.23
N ASN A 846 -27.07 -12.03 -10.84
CA ASN A 846 -25.87 -12.57 -10.18
C ASN A 846 -25.11 -13.42 -11.18
N CYS A 847 -23.78 -13.33 -11.16
CA CYS A 847 -22.94 -14.21 -11.93
C CYS A 847 -21.63 -14.52 -11.20
N THR A 848 -20.93 -15.55 -11.67
CA THR A 848 -19.57 -15.86 -11.24
C THR A 848 -18.60 -15.15 -12.19
N ALA A 849 -18.00 -14.08 -11.70
CA ALA A 849 -17.01 -13.29 -12.42
C ALA A 849 -15.69 -14.07 -12.56
N PRO A 850 -15.03 -13.97 -13.73
CA PRO A 850 -13.70 -14.51 -13.93
C PRO A 850 -12.68 -13.74 -13.06
N PRO A 851 -11.53 -14.35 -12.75
CA PRO A 851 -10.39 -13.62 -12.21
C PRO A 851 -9.99 -12.46 -13.12
N GLY A 852 -9.56 -11.35 -12.53
CA GLY A 852 -9.17 -10.15 -13.25
C GLY A 852 -8.64 -9.08 -12.31
N THR A 853 -8.14 -7.97 -12.86
CA THR A 853 -7.61 -6.86 -12.05
C THR A 853 -8.03 -5.51 -12.62
N GLY A 854 -7.99 -4.48 -11.77
CA GLY A 854 -8.27 -3.11 -12.18
C GLY A 854 -9.74 -2.87 -12.57
N ILE A 855 -9.92 -1.91 -13.48
CA ILE A 855 -11.22 -1.44 -13.96
C ILE A 855 -11.50 -2.07 -15.33
N LYS A 856 -12.74 -2.51 -15.52
CA LYS A 856 -13.22 -3.17 -16.74
C LYS A 856 -14.55 -2.59 -17.19
N SER A 857 -14.74 -2.63 -18.50
CA SER A 857 -16.04 -2.44 -19.12
C SER A 857 -16.87 -3.72 -19.04
N ILE A 858 -18.19 -3.58 -18.97
CA ILE A 858 -19.14 -4.69 -18.96
C ILE A 858 -20.06 -4.64 -20.17
N THR A 859 -20.42 -5.81 -20.67
CA THR A 859 -21.37 -5.94 -21.78
C THR A 859 -22.51 -6.86 -21.34
N VAL A 860 -23.74 -6.39 -21.48
CA VAL A 860 -24.96 -7.18 -21.24
C VAL A 860 -25.70 -7.31 -22.56
N THR A 861 -25.89 -8.54 -23.02
CA THR A 861 -26.64 -8.83 -24.24
C THR A 861 -27.93 -9.55 -23.89
N GLN A 862 -29.07 -9.03 -24.33
CA GLN A 862 -30.40 -9.63 -24.13
C GLN A 862 -31.33 -9.14 -25.24
N ASN A 863 -32.23 -10.00 -25.73
CA ASN A 863 -33.22 -9.64 -26.76
C ASN A 863 -32.59 -8.97 -28.00
N ASP A 864 -31.43 -9.46 -28.43
CA ASP A 864 -30.61 -8.91 -29.53
C ASP A 864 -30.12 -7.46 -29.33
N ILE A 865 -30.27 -6.92 -28.11
CA ILE A 865 -29.78 -5.62 -27.70
C ILE A 865 -28.50 -5.80 -26.88
N VAL A 866 -27.48 -5.01 -27.21
CA VAL A 866 -26.21 -4.96 -26.49
C VAL A 866 -26.14 -3.66 -25.71
N TRP A 867 -26.00 -3.78 -24.39
CA TRP A 867 -25.73 -2.66 -23.51
C TRP A 867 -24.27 -2.69 -23.08
N LEU A 868 -23.58 -1.55 -23.22
CA LEU A 868 -22.17 -1.39 -22.88
C LEU A 868 -22.04 -0.41 -21.70
N GLY A 869 -21.53 -0.92 -20.57
CA GLY A 869 -21.11 -0.11 -19.44
C GLY A 869 -19.60 0.09 -19.47
N LYS A 870 -19.15 1.24 -19.97
CA LYS A 870 -17.72 1.53 -20.11
C LYS A 870 -17.06 1.82 -18.75
N ASP A 871 -16.04 1.03 -18.40
CA ASP A 871 -15.16 1.22 -17.24
C ASP A 871 -15.86 1.37 -15.88
N ILE A 872 -16.96 0.63 -15.68
CA ILE A 872 -17.78 0.68 -14.45
C ILE A 872 -17.58 -0.51 -13.50
N TYR A 873 -16.82 -1.55 -13.90
CA TYR A 873 -16.55 -2.71 -13.05
C TYR A 873 -15.13 -2.65 -12.50
N LYS A 874 -14.96 -2.35 -11.21
CA LYS A 874 -13.67 -2.36 -10.54
C LYS A 874 -13.52 -3.61 -9.67
N TYR A 875 -12.58 -4.49 -9.99
CA TYR A 875 -12.26 -5.63 -9.13
C TYR A 875 -11.86 -5.16 -7.73
N ILE A 876 -12.36 -5.85 -6.70
CA ILE A 876 -11.94 -5.60 -5.33
C ILE A 876 -10.52 -6.15 -5.17
N SER A 877 -9.55 -5.25 -5.02
CA SER A 877 -8.18 -5.67 -4.79
C SER A 877 -8.03 -6.34 -3.44
N ASN A 878 -7.27 -7.43 -3.41
CA ASN A 878 -6.83 -8.03 -2.15
C ASN A 878 -5.81 -7.13 -1.42
N PHE A 879 -5.31 -6.08 -2.07
CA PHE A 879 -4.22 -5.21 -1.60
C PHE A 879 -4.68 -3.76 -1.57
N LEU A 880 -5.42 -3.40 -0.55
CA LEU A 880 -5.83 -2.02 -0.32
C LEU A 880 -4.71 -1.28 0.43
N LYS A 881 -4.16 -0.23 -0.18
CA LYS A 881 -3.11 0.61 0.41
C LYS A 881 -3.70 1.94 0.85
N CYS A 882 -3.18 2.46 1.96
CA CYS A 882 -3.45 3.85 2.33
C CYS A 882 -2.80 4.81 1.32
N PRO A 883 -3.33 6.04 1.18
CA PRO A 883 -2.81 7.01 0.24
C PRO A 883 -1.34 7.37 0.55
N ASN A 884 -0.49 7.35 -0.48
CA ASN A 884 0.99 7.46 -0.40
C ASN A 884 1.66 6.67 0.76
N ASP A 885 1.06 5.57 1.23
CA ASP A 885 1.55 4.80 2.39
C ASP A 885 1.88 5.68 3.61
N CYS A 886 0.99 6.60 3.99
CA CYS A 886 1.31 7.40 5.18
C CYS A 886 2.20 8.60 4.91
N SER A 887 2.76 8.74 3.71
CA SER A 887 3.98 9.53 3.47
C SER A 887 5.09 9.23 4.50
N ASN A 888 5.07 8.04 5.12
CA ASN A 888 5.84 7.67 6.31
C ASN A 888 5.62 8.52 7.59
N ASN A 889 4.64 9.43 7.59
CA ASN A 889 4.29 10.33 8.70
C ASN A 889 3.00 9.91 9.42
N GLY A 890 2.55 8.67 9.23
CA GLY A 890 1.38 8.13 9.88
C GLY A 890 1.31 6.61 9.80
N LYS A 891 0.26 6.04 10.39
CA LYS A 891 -0.02 4.60 10.36
C LYS A 891 -1.25 4.33 9.51
N CYS A 892 -1.12 3.45 8.53
CA CYS A 892 -2.25 3.00 7.74
C CYS A 892 -3.18 2.10 8.58
N ASN A 893 -4.44 2.50 8.74
CA ASN A 893 -5.48 1.63 9.28
C ASN A 893 -5.93 0.66 8.18
N GLN A 894 -5.58 -0.62 8.30
CA GLN A 894 -5.91 -1.62 7.28
C GLN A 894 -7.43 -1.92 7.17
N THR A 895 -8.23 -1.54 8.18
CA THR A 895 -9.68 -1.74 8.17
C THR A 895 -10.42 -0.60 7.46
N THR A 896 -10.05 0.65 7.72
CA THR A 896 -10.68 1.84 7.11
C THR A 896 -9.91 2.41 5.92
N LEU A 897 -8.66 2.00 5.75
CA LEU A 897 -7.67 2.55 4.79
C LEU A 897 -7.37 4.03 4.95
N GLU A 898 -7.51 4.52 6.18
CA GLU A 898 -7.16 5.88 6.54
C GLU A 898 -5.78 5.93 7.21
N CYS A 899 -5.11 7.06 7.01
CA CYS A 899 -3.86 7.36 7.67
C CYS A 899 -4.09 8.01 9.03
N ASP A 900 -3.62 7.36 10.10
CA ASP A 900 -3.51 7.97 11.43
C ASP A 900 -2.18 8.72 11.52
N CYS A 901 -2.22 10.03 11.31
CA CYS A 901 -1.00 10.85 11.23
C CYS A 901 -0.33 11.01 12.59
N PHE A 902 1.01 11.01 12.57
CA PHE A 902 1.80 11.36 13.74
C PHE A 902 1.56 12.82 14.14
N PRO A 903 1.83 13.19 15.40
CA PRO A 903 1.73 14.58 15.84
C PRO A 903 2.50 15.53 14.92
N ASN A 904 1.91 16.70 14.63
CA ASN A 904 2.40 17.71 13.68
C ASN A 904 2.33 17.32 12.20
N PHE A 905 1.73 16.18 11.86
CA PHE A 905 1.40 15.80 10.50
C PHE A 905 -0.11 15.68 10.31
N GLY A 906 -0.58 16.04 9.12
CA GLY A 906 -1.96 16.00 8.66
C GLY A 906 -1.98 15.79 7.15
N SER A 907 -3.17 15.85 6.54
CA SER A 907 -3.50 15.36 5.18
C SER A 907 -3.92 13.90 5.20
N PHE A 908 -4.71 13.51 4.20
CA PHE A 908 -5.17 12.13 4.00
C PHE A 908 -4.00 11.15 3.85
N ASP A 909 -2.84 11.64 3.44
CA ASP A 909 -1.60 10.90 3.29
C ASP A 909 -0.53 11.28 4.32
N CYS A 910 -0.84 12.09 5.33
CA CYS A 910 0.11 12.65 6.31
C CYS A 910 1.29 13.45 5.73
N SER A 911 1.19 13.93 4.48
CA SER A 911 2.25 14.76 3.87
C SER A 911 2.24 16.22 4.34
N GLY A 912 1.11 16.71 4.85
CA GLY A 912 1.00 18.06 5.40
C GLY A 912 1.62 18.11 6.78
N SER A 913 2.41 19.14 7.09
CA SER A 913 2.81 19.40 8.47
C SER A 913 1.86 20.44 9.07
N ILE A 914 1.42 20.26 10.32
CA ILE A 914 0.41 21.08 10.99
C ILE A 914 1.10 22.11 11.90
N ASP A 915 0.72 23.39 11.76
CA ASP A 915 0.85 24.38 12.84
C ASP A 915 -0.50 25.11 13.00
N ASN A 916 -0.95 25.33 14.24
CA ASN A 916 -2.37 25.63 14.55
C ASN A 916 -2.78 27.10 14.37
N THR A 917 -2.03 27.88 13.58
CA THR A 917 -2.30 29.29 13.34
C THR A 917 -1.89 29.72 11.93
N PRO A 918 -2.69 30.53 11.21
CA PRO A 918 -3.99 31.12 11.58
C PRO A 918 -5.20 30.23 11.19
N LYS A 919 -6.30 30.41 11.92
CA LYS A 919 -7.56 29.67 11.72
C LYS A 919 -8.25 30.07 10.40
N SER A 920 -8.78 29.08 9.70
CA SER A 920 -9.62 29.27 8.51
C SER A 920 -11.06 29.63 8.92
N ASN A 921 -11.70 30.53 8.18
CA ASN A 921 -13.13 30.82 8.29
C ASN A 921 -13.86 30.29 7.06
N VAL A 922 -14.91 29.51 7.27
CA VAL A 922 -15.78 29.01 6.20
C VAL A 922 -16.92 30.00 6.00
N THR A 923 -17.17 30.38 4.75
CA THR A 923 -18.31 31.17 4.33
C THR A 923 -19.00 30.47 3.16
N ILE A 924 -20.31 30.29 3.22
CA ILE A 924 -21.09 29.65 2.17
C ILE A 924 -21.90 30.74 1.46
N ASP A 925 -21.69 30.92 0.16
CA ASP A 925 -22.52 31.80 -0.65
C ASP A 925 -23.87 31.15 -0.89
N THR A 926 -24.92 31.75 -0.32
CA THR A 926 -26.28 31.21 -0.38
C THR A 926 -26.91 31.25 -1.76
N ASN A 927 -26.39 32.05 -2.70
CA ASN A 927 -26.94 32.19 -4.04
C ASN A 927 -26.32 31.20 -5.04
N SER A 928 -25.03 30.91 -4.88
CA SER A 928 -24.27 30.07 -5.81
C SER A 928 -24.03 28.65 -5.30
N SER A 929 -24.37 28.35 -4.04
CA SER A 929 -23.95 27.12 -3.34
C SER A 929 -22.41 26.97 -3.30
N THR A 930 -21.67 28.06 -3.51
CA THR A 930 -20.20 28.06 -3.48
C THR A 930 -19.72 28.09 -2.04
N THR A 931 -18.85 27.15 -1.71
CA THR A 931 -18.16 27.16 -0.42
C THR A 931 -16.85 27.93 -0.58
N VAL A 932 -16.69 29.00 0.19
CA VAL A 932 -15.47 29.82 0.23
C VAL A 932 -14.80 29.65 1.59
N ILE A 933 -13.56 29.18 1.58
CA ILE A 933 -12.76 28.94 2.76
C ILE A 933 -11.67 29.99 2.78
N LYS A 934 -11.90 31.01 3.60
CA LYS A 934 -11.00 32.15 3.74
C LYS A 934 -9.94 31.84 4.78
N ASN A 935 -8.68 32.07 4.42
CA ASN A 935 -7.56 32.08 5.35
C ASN A 935 -6.67 33.27 5.02
N GLN A 936 -6.88 34.39 5.74
CA GLN A 936 -6.27 35.69 5.45
C GLN A 936 -6.53 36.09 3.98
N GLU A 937 -5.48 36.41 3.21
CA GLU A 937 -5.53 36.78 1.79
C GLU A 937 -5.92 35.65 0.83
N ILE A 938 -5.93 34.38 1.27
CA ILE A 938 -6.20 33.24 0.38
C ILE A 938 -7.65 32.77 0.52
N ASN A 939 -8.34 32.69 -0.62
CA ASN A 939 -9.69 32.18 -0.76
C ASN A 939 -9.67 30.86 -1.55
N PHE A 940 -9.93 29.74 -0.88
CA PHE A 940 -10.22 28.48 -1.57
C PHE A 940 -11.72 28.38 -1.86
N GLN A 941 -12.09 28.09 -3.10
CA GLN A 941 -13.49 27.98 -3.53
C GLN A 941 -13.79 26.59 -4.06
N ILE A 942 -14.93 26.02 -3.67
CA ILE A 942 -15.46 24.74 -4.15
C ILE A 942 -16.90 24.93 -4.60
N TYR A 943 -17.22 24.49 -5.82
CA TYR A 943 -18.60 24.54 -6.35
C TYR A 943 -18.85 23.48 -7.44
N TYR A 944 -20.13 23.19 -7.66
CA TYR A 944 -20.59 22.36 -8.79
C TYR A 944 -20.68 23.22 -10.05
N LYS A 945 -19.94 22.85 -11.10
CA LYS A 945 -19.88 23.62 -12.35
C LYS A 945 -21.05 23.24 -13.27
N GLN A 946 -21.17 21.97 -13.62
CA GLN A 946 -22.18 21.51 -14.57
C GLN A 946 -22.49 20.01 -14.44
N LEU A 947 -23.70 19.65 -14.87
CA LEU A 947 -24.14 18.28 -15.10
C LEU A 947 -24.25 18.04 -16.61
N LEU A 948 -23.62 16.97 -17.10
CA LEU A 948 -23.60 16.60 -18.51
C LEU A 948 -24.25 15.23 -18.68
N GLU A 949 -25.12 15.08 -19.68
CA GLU A 949 -25.49 13.77 -20.21
C GLU A 949 -24.57 13.45 -21.38
N VAL A 950 -23.93 12.29 -21.34
CA VAL A 950 -23.02 11.84 -22.39
C VAL A 950 -23.44 10.50 -22.95
N ASP A 951 -23.15 10.26 -24.23
CA ASP A 951 -23.30 8.95 -24.83
C ASP A 951 -22.12 8.02 -24.50
N TYR A 952 -22.19 6.77 -24.97
CA TYR A 952 -21.16 5.76 -24.75
C TYR A 952 -19.79 6.10 -25.38
N ASN A 953 -19.75 7.03 -26.36
CA ASN A 953 -18.51 7.56 -26.95
C ASN A 953 -17.98 8.77 -26.17
N GLY A 954 -18.72 9.27 -25.18
CA GLY A 954 -18.38 10.45 -24.39
C GLY A 954 -18.82 11.78 -25.01
N LYS A 955 -19.62 11.76 -26.09
CA LYS A 955 -20.17 12.97 -26.71
C LYS A 955 -21.25 13.55 -25.80
N ILE A 956 -21.21 14.87 -25.60
CA ILE A 956 -22.20 15.59 -24.81
C ILE A 956 -23.54 15.64 -25.57
N ILE A 957 -24.60 15.15 -24.92
CA ILE A 957 -25.98 15.14 -25.41
C ILE A 957 -26.79 16.28 -24.79
N LYS A 958 -26.68 16.47 -23.47
CA LYS A 958 -27.30 17.58 -22.74
C LYS A 958 -26.30 18.18 -21.76
N GLN A 959 -26.41 19.48 -21.52
CA GLN A 959 -25.53 20.23 -20.62
C GLN A 959 -26.35 21.19 -19.77
N TYR A 960 -26.13 21.13 -18.46
CA TYR A 960 -26.80 22.00 -17.48
C TYR A 960 -25.79 22.68 -16.58
N ASN A 961 -25.74 24.01 -16.62
CA ASN A 961 -24.91 24.80 -15.73
C ASN A 961 -25.54 24.85 -14.32
N LEU A 962 -24.75 24.48 -13.31
CA LEU A 962 -25.20 24.44 -11.92
C LEU A 962 -24.80 25.70 -11.14
N ASN A 963 -23.93 26.55 -11.69
CA ASN A 963 -23.51 27.76 -11.00
C ASN A 963 -24.66 28.81 -10.93
N ASN A 964 -24.78 29.51 -9.80
CA ASN A 964 -25.74 30.61 -9.56
C ASN A 964 -27.24 30.27 -9.74
N ASN A 965 -27.62 28.99 -9.67
CA ASN A 965 -28.99 28.53 -9.93
C ASN A 965 -29.65 27.83 -8.73
N TRP A 966 -29.13 28.05 -7.51
CA TRP A 966 -29.54 27.31 -6.32
C TRP A 966 -30.56 28.07 -5.47
N ASN A 967 -31.63 27.39 -5.06
CA ASN A 967 -32.55 27.88 -4.03
C ASN A 967 -32.15 27.34 -2.65
N SER A 968 -31.85 28.23 -1.70
CA SER A 968 -31.56 27.84 -0.31
C SER A 968 -32.87 27.50 0.43
N ASN A 969 -32.99 26.26 0.93
CA ASN A 969 -34.23 25.82 1.59
C ASN A 969 -34.17 25.96 3.11
N LYS A 970 -33.01 25.73 3.77
CA LYS A 970 -32.82 25.85 5.23
C LYS A 970 -31.34 26.00 5.59
N SER A 971 -31.05 26.86 6.56
CA SER A 971 -29.87 26.80 7.43
C SER A 971 -30.39 26.44 8.82
N SER A 972 -30.23 25.20 9.25
CA SER A 972 -30.59 24.81 10.61
C SER A 972 -29.32 24.59 11.41
N LEU A 973 -29.14 25.37 12.49
CA LEU A 973 -28.41 24.87 13.64
C LEU A 973 -29.20 23.65 14.11
N SER A 974 -28.67 22.43 13.94
CA SER A 974 -29.33 21.26 14.49
C SER A 974 -29.43 21.46 16.01
N PRO A 975 -30.63 21.59 16.61
CA PRO A 975 -30.76 22.01 18.01
C PRO A 975 -30.18 21.00 19.02
N SER A 976 -29.79 19.80 18.57
CA SER A 976 -29.40 18.68 19.43
C SER A 976 -27.94 18.20 19.32
N SER A 977 -27.05 18.90 18.60
CA SER A 977 -25.61 18.68 18.77
C SER A 977 -24.80 19.90 18.33
N LEU A 978 -23.95 20.40 19.23
CA LEU A 978 -22.92 21.44 18.99
C LEU A 978 -21.81 21.00 18.01
N ASP A 979 -22.06 19.97 17.20
CA ASP A 979 -21.03 19.23 16.49
C ASP A 979 -20.90 19.64 15.01
N GLN A 980 -21.91 20.28 14.39
CA GLN A 980 -21.86 20.69 12.97
C GLN A 980 -22.91 21.77 12.59
N ILE A 981 -22.68 22.49 11.48
CA ILE A 981 -23.62 23.43 10.83
C ILE A 981 -24.00 22.88 9.44
N GLU A 982 -25.28 22.95 9.04
CA GLU A 982 -25.80 22.34 7.80
C GLU A 982 -26.56 23.35 6.92
N HIS A 983 -26.25 23.35 5.63
CA HIS A 983 -26.89 24.17 4.59
C HIS A 983 -27.39 23.29 3.44
N ILE A 984 -28.66 23.43 3.08
CA ILE A 984 -29.28 22.64 2.00
C ILE A 984 -29.76 23.54 0.87
N PHE A 985 -29.29 23.24 -0.34
CA PHE A 985 -29.60 23.92 -1.59
C PHE A 985 -30.33 22.99 -2.53
N THR A 986 -31.25 23.53 -3.33
CA THR A 986 -31.96 22.76 -4.35
C THR A 986 -32.07 23.50 -5.67
N GLN A 987 -31.89 22.77 -6.77
CA GLN A 987 -32.10 23.24 -8.13
C GLN A 987 -33.03 22.25 -8.85
N SER A 988 -33.94 22.77 -9.69
CA SER A 988 -34.79 21.96 -10.56
C SER A 988 -34.32 22.11 -12.00
N ILE A 989 -34.10 20.98 -12.68
CA ILE A 989 -33.75 20.93 -14.10
C ILE A 989 -34.98 20.43 -14.86
N ASN A 990 -35.33 21.14 -15.94
CA ASN A 990 -36.38 20.70 -16.85
C ASN A 990 -35.77 19.79 -17.92
N ASP A 991 -35.91 18.47 -17.79
CA ASP A 991 -35.22 17.47 -18.62
C ASP A 991 -36.10 16.83 -19.70
N GLY A 992 -37.38 17.22 -19.80
CA GLY A 992 -38.27 16.85 -20.89
C GLY A 992 -39.66 16.37 -20.50
N ASN A 993 -39.96 16.11 -19.23
CA ASN A 993 -41.33 15.88 -18.70
C ASN A 993 -41.38 15.74 -17.15
N ASN A 994 -40.24 15.51 -16.49
CA ASN A 994 -40.13 15.38 -15.04
C ASN A 994 -39.35 16.57 -14.44
N GLN A 995 -39.67 16.92 -13.19
CA GLN A 995 -38.84 17.87 -12.44
C GLN A 995 -37.67 17.11 -11.82
N CYS A 996 -36.61 16.89 -12.60
CA CYS A 996 -35.33 16.45 -12.06
C CYS A 996 -34.90 17.43 -10.96
N LYS A 997 -34.58 16.91 -9.78
CA LYS A 997 -34.23 17.73 -8.61
C LYS A 997 -32.81 17.41 -8.18
N ILE A 998 -31.98 18.44 -8.15
CA ILE A 998 -30.63 18.37 -7.61
C ILE A 998 -30.64 18.98 -6.22
N ILE A 999 -30.11 18.26 -5.24
CA ILE A 999 -30.03 18.67 -3.84
C ILE A 999 -28.57 18.66 -3.43
N SER A 1000 -28.04 19.81 -3.02
CA SER A 1000 -26.72 19.92 -2.39
C SER A 1000 -26.88 20.11 -0.89
N ASN A 1001 -26.10 19.37 -0.11
CA ASN A 1001 -26.01 19.47 1.34
C ASN A 1001 -24.56 19.75 1.72
N ILE A 1002 -24.33 20.86 2.39
CA ILE A 1002 -23.01 21.33 2.84
C ILE A 1002 -23.00 21.30 4.36
N LYS A 1003 -22.08 20.54 4.96
CA LYS A 1003 -21.89 20.47 6.41
C LYS A 1003 -20.52 20.98 6.82
N GLU A 1004 -20.50 21.95 7.72
CA GLU A 1004 -19.30 22.35 8.46
C GLU A 1004 -19.20 21.51 9.73
N ILE A 1005 -18.07 20.82 9.91
CA ILE A 1005 -17.85 19.93 11.05
C ILE A 1005 -17.18 20.71 12.17
N LEU A 1006 -17.83 20.87 13.33
CA LEU A 1006 -17.27 21.59 14.49
C LEU A 1006 -16.53 20.65 15.46
N LYS A 1007 -16.86 19.35 15.42
CA LYS A 1007 -16.25 18.32 16.28
C LYS A 1007 -15.94 17.06 15.47
N LYS A 1008 -14.82 16.41 15.80
CA LYS A 1008 -14.40 15.15 15.20
C LYS A 1008 -15.51 14.10 15.27
N GLN A 1009 -15.81 13.47 14.14
CA GLN A 1009 -16.82 12.41 14.05
C GLN A 1009 -16.45 11.36 12.99
N GLU A 1010 -16.98 10.15 13.17
CA GLU A 1010 -16.87 9.06 12.21
C GLU A 1010 -18.18 8.96 11.42
N ILE A 1011 -18.08 8.87 10.09
CA ILE A 1011 -19.22 8.83 9.18
C ILE A 1011 -19.13 7.57 8.32
N THR A 1012 -20.31 7.04 7.98
CA THR A 1012 -20.46 5.94 7.03
C THR A 1012 -21.17 6.44 5.77
N PHE A 1013 -20.59 6.17 4.61
CA PHE A 1013 -21.23 6.35 3.30
C PHE A 1013 -21.17 5.04 2.51
N GLY A 1014 -22.33 4.48 2.19
CA GLY A 1014 -22.42 3.10 1.70
C GLY A 1014 -21.85 2.13 2.73
N GLU A 1015 -20.80 1.39 2.35
CA GLU A 1015 -20.07 0.46 3.23
C GLU A 1015 -18.75 1.06 3.75
N THR A 1016 -18.40 2.29 3.35
CA THR A 1016 -17.12 2.92 3.69
C THR A 1016 -17.25 3.77 4.95
N ILE A 1017 -16.38 3.52 5.92
CA ILE A 1017 -16.28 4.26 7.18
C ILE A 1017 -15.06 5.17 7.10
N PHE A 1018 -15.26 6.46 7.40
CA PHE A 1018 -14.19 7.46 7.37
C PHE A 1018 -14.37 8.53 8.46
N LYS A 1019 -13.28 9.18 8.84
CA LYS A 1019 -13.29 10.22 9.87
C LYS A 1019 -13.29 11.61 9.26
N LEU A 1020 -14.02 12.51 9.91
CA LEU A 1020 -14.00 13.94 9.66
C LEU A 1020 -13.40 14.67 10.86
N GLU A 1021 -12.40 15.52 10.59
CA GLU A 1021 -11.76 16.36 11.59
C GLU A 1021 -12.57 17.65 11.84
N PRO A 1022 -12.42 18.31 12.99
CA PRO A 1022 -12.99 19.64 13.23
C PRO A 1022 -12.54 20.64 12.16
N ASN A 1023 -13.43 21.56 11.81
CA ASN A 1023 -13.34 22.58 10.74
C ASN A 1023 -13.27 22.03 9.30
N SER A 1024 -13.61 20.75 9.07
CA SER A 1024 -13.74 20.18 7.71
C SER A 1024 -15.12 20.46 7.09
N ILE A 1025 -15.24 20.31 5.77
CA ILE A 1025 -16.48 20.57 5.02
C ILE A 1025 -16.90 19.34 4.23
N LYS A 1026 -18.06 18.79 4.56
CA LYS A 1026 -18.65 17.68 3.82
C LYS A 1026 -19.63 18.20 2.78
N LEU A 1027 -19.46 17.82 1.52
CA LEU A 1027 -20.39 18.12 0.43
C LEU A 1027 -21.14 16.83 0.07
N THR A 1028 -22.45 16.89 -0.05
CA THR A 1028 -23.24 15.77 -0.56
C THR A 1028 -24.14 16.30 -1.66
N ILE A 1029 -24.16 15.65 -2.82
CA ILE A 1029 -25.06 15.98 -3.92
C ILE A 1029 -25.94 14.78 -4.25
N SER A 1030 -27.23 15.04 -4.39
CA SER A 1030 -28.23 14.08 -4.81
C SER A 1030 -28.87 14.57 -6.10
N ILE A 1031 -28.89 13.71 -7.12
CA ILE A 1031 -29.56 13.94 -8.40
C ILE A 1031 -30.75 13.00 -8.47
N GLN A 1032 -31.96 13.53 -8.39
CA GLN A 1032 -33.19 12.76 -8.28
C GLN A 1032 -34.02 12.83 -9.57
N ASN A 1033 -34.55 11.67 -9.99
CA ASN A 1033 -35.49 11.52 -11.11
C ASN A 1033 -34.97 12.09 -12.45
N TYR A 1034 -33.69 11.91 -12.77
CA TYR A 1034 -33.13 12.32 -14.06
C TYR A 1034 -33.63 11.41 -15.19
N THR A 1035 -34.10 12.02 -16.29
CA THR A 1035 -34.60 11.31 -17.47
C THR A 1035 -33.57 11.34 -18.59
N TYR A 1036 -32.91 10.20 -18.79
CA TYR A 1036 -31.94 10.02 -19.88
C TYR A 1036 -32.64 9.97 -21.25
N GLN A 1037 -31.99 10.52 -22.26
CA GLN A 1037 -32.45 10.44 -23.66
C GLN A 1037 -32.30 9.00 -24.20
N ASN A 1038 -31.30 8.25 -23.73
CA ASN A 1038 -31.04 6.87 -24.13
C ASN A 1038 -30.49 6.04 -22.95
N ASN A 1039 -30.75 4.72 -22.93
CA ASN A 1039 -30.31 3.80 -21.87
C ASN A 1039 -28.78 3.54 -21.84
N LEU A 1040 -28.08 3.85 -22.94
CA LEU A 1040 -26.62 3.83 -23.02
C LEU A 1040 -25.96 5.10 -22.49
N ASN A 1041 -26.73 6.17 -22.26
CA ASN A 1041 -26.19 7.43 -21.79
C ASN A 1041 -25.90 7.36 -20.28
N THR A 1042 -24.93 8.14 -19.85
CA THR A 1042 -24.55 8.31 -18.44
C THR A 1042 -24.43 9.80 -18.09
N LEU A 1043 -24.29 10.09 -16.80
CA LEU A 1043 -24.09 11.46 -16.33
C LEU A 1043 -22.62 11.71 -15.98
N LYS A 1044 -22.13 12.91 -16.27
CA LYS A 1044 -20.89 13.44 -15.71
C LYS A 1044 -21.19 14.67 -14.87
N LEU A 1045 -20.68 14.70 -13.64
CA LEU A 1045 -20.73 15.86 -12.78
C LEU A 1045 -19.35 16.51 -12.72
N GLU A 1046 -19.25 17.75 -13.16
CA GLU A 1046 -18.03 18.55 -13.05
C GLU A 1046 -18.06 19.43 -11.81
N MET A 1047 -16.99 19.33 -11.02
CA MET A 1047 -16.75 20.13 -9.82
C MET A 1047 -15.45 20.91 -9.99
N VAL A 1048 -15.41 22.11 -9.43
CA VAL A 1048 -14.20 22.95 -9.49
C VAL A 1048 -13.73 23.22 -8.07
N ALA A 1049 -12.44 23.02 -7.85
CA ALA A 1049 -11.72 23.59 -6.72
C ALA A 1049 -10.75 24.65 -7.26
N SER A 1050 -10.77 25.84 -6.68
CA SER A 1050 -9.93 26.96 -7.13
C SER A 1050 -9.36 27.75 -5.96
N VAL A 1051 -8.27 28.47 -6.21
CA VAL A 1051 -7.59 29.30 -5.22
C VAL A 1051 -7.35 30.71 -5.77
N ASN A 1052 -7.89 31.71 -5.08
CA ASN A 1052 -7.73 33.12 -5.42
C ASN A 1052 -7.05 33.87 -4.27
N GLN A 1053 -6.33 34.95 -4.57
CA GLN A 1053 -5.76 35.86 -3.58
C GLN A 1053 -6.59 37.16 -3.56
N ASP A 1054 -6.93 37.67 -2.38
CA ASP A 1054 -7.55 38.99 -2.21
C ASP A 1054 -6.45 40.06 -2.26
N ASP A 1055 -6.38 40.87 -3.31
CA ASP A 1055 -5.34 41.90 -3.54
C ASP A 1055 -5.34 43.09 -2.55
N ASN A 1056 -6.18 43.07 -1.50
CA ASN A 1056 -6.44 44.24 -0.64
C ASN A 1056 -5.70 44.26 0.71
N ASP A 1057 -4.96 43.22 1.10
CA ASP A 1057 -4.11 43.25 2.30
C ASP A 1057 -2.63 43.27 1.89
N ASN A 1058 -2.02 44.45 1.94
CA ASN A 1058 -0.57 44.62 1.83
C ASN A 1058 0.06 44.30 3.20
N ASP A 1059 0.92 43.26 3.32
CA ASP A 1059 2.16 43.28 4.15
C ASP A 1059 2.87 41.91 4.40
N ASN A 1060 2.59 40.79 3.70
CA ASN A 1060 3.24 39.50 4.02
C ASN A 1060 4.00 38.79 2.87
N ASP A 1061 5.09 39.40 2.38
CA ASP A 1061 5.93 38.89 1.26
C ASP A 1061 6.69 37.56 1.54
N CYS A 1062 6.84 37.15 2.81
CA CYS A 1062 7.65 35.97 3.17
C CYS A 1062 7.00 34.61 2.84
N ASN A 1063 5.69 34.59 2.58
CA ASN A 1063 4.98 33.37 2.23
C ASN A 1063 4.72 33.21 0.73
N ASN A 1064 5.10 34.17 -0.12
CA ASN A 1064 4.81 34.14 -1.56
C ASN A 1064 5.41 32.90 -2.25
N ASN A 1065 4.56 31.93 -2.56
CA ASN A 1065 4.91 30.71 -3.29
C ASN A 1065 3.86 30.45 -4.36
N GLU A 1066 4.32 30.12 -5.57
CA GLU A 1066 3.44 29.77 -6.70
C GLU A 1066 2.46 28.67 -6.34
N SER A 1067 1.28 28.71 -6.96
CA SER A 1067 0.28 27.66 -6.82
C SER A 1067 0.78 26.34 -7.40
N ASN A 1068 0.72 25.27 -6.63
CA ASN A 1068 1.05 23.92 -7.08
C ASN A 1068 -0.11 22.97 -6.77
N ILE A 1069 -0.60 22.28 -7.81
CA ILE A 1069 -1.70 21.33 -7.75
C ILE A 1069 -1.13 19.91 -7.87
N ASP A 1070 -1.29 19.10 -6.83
CA ASP A 1070 -0.93 17.68 -6.82
C ASP A 1070 -2.19 16.82 -7.03
N THR A 1071 -2.22 16.14 -8.18
CA THR A 1071 -3.25 15.17 -8.59
C THR A 1071 -2.72 13.73 -8.67
N SER A 1072 -1.50 13.48 -8.21
CA SER A 1072 -0.79 12.18 -8.35
C SER A 1072 -1.57 10.97 -7.80
N ASN A 1073 -2.51 11.22 -6.90
CA ASN A 1073 -3.33 10.20 -6.26
C ASN A 1073 -4.78 10.14 -6.78
N SER A 1074 -5.09 10.83 -7.88
CA SER A 1074 -6.33 10.65 -8.62
C SER A 1074 -6.25 9.39 -9.50
N ASN A 1075 -5.99 8.24 -8.86
CA ASN A 1075 -5.97 6.94 -9.52
C ASN A 1075 -7.15 6.16 -8.98
N ASP A 1076 -8.12 5.87 -9.84
CA ASP A 1076 -9.35 5.15 -9.52
C ASP A 1076 -9.15 3.74 -8.92
N LEU A 1077 -7.89 3.30 -8.75
CA LEU A 1077 -7.49 2.10 -8.02
C LEU A 1077 -7.61 2.25 -6.49
N SER A 1078 -7.47 3.46 -5.94
CA SER A 1078 -7.61 3.72 -4.50
C SER A 1078 -9.08 3.76 -4.06
N LEU A 1079 -9.39 3.59 -2.77
CA LEU A 1079 -10.74 3.81 -2.22
C LEU A 1079 -11.08 5.31 -2.12
N PHE A 1080 -10.05 6.15 -1.94
CA PHE A 1080 -10.15 7.60 -1.79
C PHE A 1080 -9.21 8.27 -2.79
N ASN A 1081 -9.77 9.01 -3.74
CA ASN A 1081 -9.01 9.95 -4.56
C ASN A 1081 -8.86 11.26 -3.80
N TYR A 1082 -7.76 11.98 -3.99
CA TYR A 1082 -7.60 13.31 -3.39
C TYR A 1082 -6.85 14.27 -4.31
N ILE A 1083 -7.14 15.55 -4.11
CA ILE A 1083 -6.44 16.68 -4.71
C ILE A 1083 -5.77 17.50 -3.61
N LYS A 1084 -4.61 18.07 -3.93
CA LYS A 1084 -3.95 19.06 -3.08
C LYS A 1084 -3.69 20.32 -3.89
N ILE A 1085 -4.09 21.47 -3.36
CA ILE A 1085 -3.72 22.78 -3.90
C ILE A 1085 -2.88 23.47 -2.85
N SER A 1086 -1.63 23.77 -3.17
CA SER A 1086 -0.75 24.54 -2.30
C SER A 1086 -0.55 25.94 -2.88
N LYS A 1087 -0.70 26.99 -2.07
CA LYS A 1087 -0.44 28.39 -2.44
C LYS A 1087 -0.03 29.15 -1.18
N ASN A 1088 1.00 29.99 -1.28
CA ASN A 1088 1.55 30.76 -0.17
C ASN A 1088 1.81 29.96 1.13
N ASN A 1089 2.44 28.78 1.03
CA ASN A 1089 2.68 27.85 2.15
C ASN A 1089 1.41 27.30 2.85
N LYS A 1090 0.23 27.53 2.27
CA LYS A 1090 -1.04 26.94 2.71
C LYS A 1090 -1.38 25.76 1.81
N LEU A 1091 -2.00 24.73 2.38
CA LEU A 1091 -2.43 23.53 1.68
C LEU A 1091 -3.95 23.43 1.78
N PHE A 1092 -4.58 23.11 0.67
CA PHE A 1092 -5.97 22.74 0.59
C PHE A 1092 -6.03 21.29 0.13
N SER A 1093 -6.83 20.45 0.78
CA SER A 1093 -6.99 19.07 0.39
C SER A 1093 -8.47 18.72 0.19
N GLY A 1094 -8.79 18.14 -0.97
CA GLY A 1094 -10.12 17.59 -1.24
C GLY A 1094 -10.02 16.08 -1.34
N ARG A 1095 -10.93 15.33 -0.71
CA ARG A 1095 -11.06 13.87 -0.88
C ARG A 1095 -12.37 13.57 -1.60
N PHE A 1096 -12.35 12.51 -2.38
CA PHE A 1096 -13.54 11.99 -3.02
C PHE A 1096 -13.51 10.48 -2.90
N ILE A 1097 -14.63 9.92 -2.43
CA ILE A 1097 -14.82 8.48 -2.35
C ILE A 1097 -15.09 7.99 -3.77
N ASN A 1098 -14.44 6.90 -4.17
CA ASN A 1098 -14.72 6.24 -5.45
C ASN A 1098 -16.05 5.46 -5.46
N ARG A 1099 -17.04 5.94 -4.69
CA ARG A 1099 -18.34 5.30 -4.49
C ARG A 1099 -19.47 6.30 -4.72
N VAL A 1100 -20.56 5.78 -5.25
CA VAL A 1100 -21.84 6.47 -5.44
C VAL A 1100 -22.95 5.55 -4.99
N LEU A 1101 -23.97 6.10 -4.34
CA LEU A 1101 -25.21 5.37 -4.11
C LEU A 1101 -26.11 5.59 -5.32
N SER A 1102 -26.19 4.59 -6.20
CA SER A 1102 -27.10 4.60 -7.33
C SER A 1102 -28.33 3.77 -6.96
N ASP A 1103 -29.47 4.46 -6.89
CA ASP A 1103 -30.78 3.91 -6.48
C ASP A 1103 -30.74 3.20 -5.12
N GLY A 1104 -29.92 3.71 -4.20
CA GLY A 1104 -29.75 3.19 -2.85
C GLY A 1104 -28.70 2.09 -2.70
N VAL A 1105 -28.05 1.66 -3.79
CA VAL A 1105 -26.99 0.65 -3.78
C VAL A 1105 -25.63 1.31 -4.02
N SER A 1106 -24.65 0.98 -3.18
CA SER A 1106 -23.27 1.46 -3.33
C SER A 1106 -22.59 0.79 -4.53
N THR A 1107 -22.02 1.58 -5.42
CA THR A 1107 -21.25 1.09 -6.56
C THR A 1107 -20.03 1.97 -6.85
N PHE A 1108 -19.16 1.50 -7.75
CA PHE A 1108 -17.92 2.20 -8.11
C PHE A 1108 -18.21 3.49 -8.90
N LEU A 1109 -17.48 4.55 -8.57
CA LEU A 1109 -17.49 5.85 -9.22
C LEU A 1109 -16.08 6.17 -9.70
N SER A 1110 -15.90 6.38 -11.00
CA SER A 1110 -14.63 6.83 -11.57
C SER A 1110 -14.55 8.35 -11.60
N SER A 1111 -13.34 8.88 -11.52
CA SER A 1111 -13.09 10.32 -11.56
C SER A 1111 -11.88 10.66 -12.41
N THR A 1112 -11.95 11.77 -13.12
CA THR A 1112 -10.82 12.32 -13.86
C THR A 1112 -10.56 13.75 -13.42
N THR A 1113 -9.30 14.18 -13.47
CA THR A 1113 -8.91 15.54 -13.13
C THR A 1113 -8.31 16.24 -14.34
N THR A 1114 -8.61 17.53 -14.48
CA THR A 1114 -8.04 18.38 -15.54
C THR A 1114 -7.57 19.69 -14.93
N THR A 1115 -6.32 20.05 -15.20
CA THR A 1115 -5.69 21.31 -14.80
C THR A 1115 -5.45 22.18 -16.04
N SER A 1116 -5.56 23.50 -15.90
CA SER A 1116 -5.19 24.45 -16.94
C SER A 1116 -3.67 24.55 -17.08
N SER A 1117 -3.15 24.44 -18.30
CA SER A 1117 -1.72 24.55 -18.59
C SER A 1117 -1.15 25.96 -18.39
N SER A 1118 -1.99 26.99 -18.33
CA SER A 1118 -1.57 28.40 -18.30
C SER A 1118 -1.60 29.06 -16.91
N THR A 1119 -2.41 28.54 -15.97
CA THR A 1119 -2.55 29.06 -14.59
C THR A 1119 -2.86 27.89 -13.67
N SER A 1120 -2.06 27.66 -12.64
CA SER A 1120 -2.25 26.56 -11.66
C SER A 1120 -3.25 26.92 -10.55
N ASP A 1121 -4.24 27.77 -10.84
CA ASP A 1121 -5.17 28.31 -9.85
C ASP A 1121 -6.47 27.51 -9.69
N PHE A 1122 -6.80 26.60 -10.62
CA PHE A 1122 -8.00 25.75 -10.49
C PHE A 1122 -7.82 24.34 -11.04
N ILE A 1123 -8.62 23.42 -10.49
CA ILE A 1123 -8.72 22.02 -10.91
C ILE A 1123 -10.19 21.67 -11.13
N THR A 1124 -10.46 21.03 -12.27
CA THR A 1124 -11.77 20.42 -12.54
C THR A 1124 -11.72 18.94 -12.23
N VAL A 1125 -12.64 18.47 -11.39
CA VAL A 1125 -12.86 17.06 -11.09
C VAL A 1125 -14.13 16.62 -11.78
N THR A 1126 -14.01 15.66 -12.70
CA THR A 1126 -15.13 15.10 -13.45
C THR A 1126 -15.45 13.73 -12.88
N LEU A 1127 -16.61 13.61 -12.24
CA LEU A 1127 -17.14 12.36 -11.71
C LEU A 1127 -18.01 11.71 -12.79
N ASN A 1128 -17.74 10.44 -13.14
CA ASN A 1128 -18.52 9.71 -14.14
C ASN A 1128 -19.54 8.82 -13.42
N LEU A 1129 -20.78 9.29 -13.36
CA LEU A 1129 -21.85 8.60 -12.64
C LEU A 1129 -22.37 7.42 -13.47
N PRO A 1130 -22.74 6.30 -12.82
CA PRO A 1130 -23.49 5.25 -13.49
C PRO A 1130 -24.90 5.76 -13.87
N HIS A 1131 -25.65 4.93 -14.58
CA HIS A 1131 -27.05 5.19 -14.87
C HIS A 1131 -27.89 5.06 -13.58
N CYS A 1132 -28.57 6.10 -13.11
CA CYS A 1132 -29.45 6.03 -11.92
C CYS A 1132 -30.87 6.45 -12.28
N LYS A 1133 -31.89 5.68 -11.87
CA LYS A 1133 -33.27 5.95 -12.24
C LYS A 1133 -33.97 6.88 -11.25
N LYS A 1134 -33.85 6.61 -9.96
CA LYS A 1134 -34.50 7.33 -8.87
C LYS A 1134 -33.57 8.39 -8.30
N GLU A 1135 -32.34 8.00 -7.95
CA GLU A 1135 -31.41 8.89 -7.28
C GLU A 1135 -29.95 8.43 -7.45
N CYS A 1136 -29.06 9.35 -7.86
CA CYS A 1136 -27.62 9.21 -7.62
C CYS A 1136 -27.25 10.09 -6.42
N VAL A 1137 -26.74 9.51 -5.33
CA VAL A 1137 -26.13 10.27 -4.23
C VAL A 1137 -24.63 10.12 -4.29
N ILE A 1138 -23.94 11.25 -4.36
CA ILE A 1138 -22.49 11.33 -4.24
C ILE A 1138 -22.19 12.09 -2.96
N ASP A 1139 -21.28 11.56 -2.15
CA ASP A 1139 -20.85 12.20 -0.90
C ASP A 1139 -19.34 12.51 -0.95
N PRO A 1140 -18.90 13.48 -1.78
CA PRO A 1140 -17.51 13.90 -1.77
C PRO A 1140 -17.21 14.71 -0.50
N ASP A 1141 -16.15 14.36 0.24
CA ASP A 1141 -15.80 15.05 1.48
C ASP A 1141 -14.52 15.89 1.33
N PHE A 1142 -14.59 17.17 1.69
CA PHE A 1142 -13.47 18.10 1.56
C PHE A 1142 -12.89 18.42 2.94
N SER A 1143 -11.56 18.37 3.09
CA SER A 1143 -10.91 18.75 4.35
C SER A 1143 -9.78 19.75 4.10
N VAL A 1144 -9.98 20.99 4.54
CA VAL A 1144 -8.94 22.01 4.41
C VAL A 1144 -7.98 21.91 5.58
N LEU A 1145 -6.69 21.77 5.27
CA LEU A 1145 -5.63 21.61 6.24
C LEU A 1145 -4.55 22.65 5.99
N VAL A 1146 -4.49 23.69 6.81
CA VAL A 1146 -3.44 24.71 6.75
C VAL A 1146 -2.09 24.07 7.10
N THR A 1147 -1.08 24.23 6.24
CA THR A 1147 0.26 23.67 6.43
C THR A 1147 1.23 24.58 7.20
N SER A 1148 2.18 23.97 7.90
CA SER A 1148 3.14 24.53 8.86
C SER A 1148 4.30 25.37 8.31
N LYS A 1149 4.43 25.54 7.00
CA LYS A 1149 5.48 26.42 6.44
C LYS A 1149 5.09 27.90 6.48
N PHE A 1150 3.92 28.22 7.02
CA PHE A 1150 3.40 29.57 7.12
C PHE A 1150 4.13 30.38 8.20
N GLN A 1151 4.76 31.49 7.83
CA GLN A 1151 5.29 32.47 8.77
C GLN A 1151 4.20 33.52 9.08
N GLN A 1152 3.74 33.59 10.33
CA GLN A 1152 2.67 34.51 10.74
C GLN A 1152 3.11 35.97 10.81
N ASN A 1153 4.35 36.19 11.22
CA ASN A 1153 5.05 37.45 11.03
C ASN A 1153 6.19 37.12 10.08
N CYS A 1154 6.36 37.87 8.99
CA CYS A 1154 7.70 37.95 8.44
C CYS A 1154 8.60 38.39 9.59
N GLU A 1155 9.63 37.60 9.92
CA GLU A 1155 10.72 38.20 10.67
C GLU A 1155 11.15 39.39 9.81
N ASN A 1156 10.89 40.61 10.30
CA ASN A 1156 11.51 41.77 9.71
C ASN A 1156 13.01 41.49 9.78
N ASP A 1157 13.57 41.09 8.64
CA ASP A 1157 15.00 40.86 8.47
C ASP A 1157 15.79 42.18 8.53
N ASP A 1158 15.18 43.24 9.06
CA ASP A 1158 15.92 44.33 9.70
C ASP A 1158 16.65 43.88 10.98
N ASN A 1159 16.35 42.72 11.57
CA ASN A 1159 17.16 42.17 12.68
C ASN A 1159 18.34 41.28 12.25
N ASN A 1160 18.43 40.84 10.98
CA ASN A 1160 19.65 40.22 10.47
C ASN A 1160 20.78 41.23 10.21
N LYS A 1161 20.54 42.54 10.36
CA LYS A 1161 21.60 43.56 10.40
C LYS A 1161 22.33 43.64 11.74
N LYS A 1162 22.11 42.70 12.68
CA LYS A 1162 22.91 42.64 13.93
C LYS A 1162 24.40 42.42 13.69
N TYR A 1163 24.82 41.87 12.54
CA TYR A 1163 26.24 41.84 12.16
C TYR A 1163 26.71 43.17 11.56
N VAL A 1164 25.83 44.01 11.03
CA VAL A 1164 26.21 45.28 10.40
C VAL A 1164 26.80 46.24 11.42
N ILE A 1165 26.29 46.29 12.66
CA ILE A 1165 26.88 47.15 13.70
C ILE A 1165 28.28 46.65 14.10
N PRO A 1166 28.50 45.38 14.51
CA PRO A 1166 29.83 44.83 14.76
C PRO A 1166 30.75 44.92 13.54
N VAL A 1167 30.30 44.61 12.33
CA VAL A 1167 31.11 44.67 11.11
C VAL A 1167 31.44 46.11 10.74
N ALA A 1168 30.50 47.06 10.83
CA ALA A 1168 30.80 48.47 10.62
C ALA A 1168 31.79 48.99 11.67
N VAL A 1169 31.64 48.61 12.93
CA VAL A 1169 32.60 48.96 14.00
C VAL A 1169 33.96 48.31 13.75
N VAL A 1170 34.02 47.03 13.39
CA VAL A 1170 35.28 46.31 13.11
C VAL A 1170 35.95 46.87 11.87
N VAL A 1171 35.23 47.12 10.78
CA VAL A 1171 35.79 47.73 9.56
C VAL A 1171 36.27 49.15 9.84
N SER A 1172 35.57 49.92 10.66
CA SER A 1172 35.99 51.26 11.09
C SER A 1172 37.26 51.21 11.96
N VAL A 1173 37.33 50.27 12.91
CA VAL A 1173 38.48 50.11 13.81
C VAL A 1173 39.69 49.55 13.06
N VAL A 1174 39.50 48.57 12.18
CA VAL A 1174 40.57 48.02 11.32
C VAL A 1174 41.05 49.07 10.32
N GLY A 1175 40.14 49.87 9.75
CA GLY A 1175 40.47 51.00 8.89
C GLY A 1175 41.28 52.07 9.64
N ALA A 1176 40.83 52.48 10.82
CA ALA A 1176 41.53 53.46 11.65
C ALA A 1176 42.90 52.95 12.13
N THR A 1177 43.02 51.68 12.51
CA THR A 1177 44.31 51.08 12.91
C THR A 1177 45.25 50.91 11.72
N ALA A 1178 44.76 50.55 10.54
CA ALA A 1178 45.56 50.52 9.32
C ALA A 1178 46.05 51.92 8.91
N ILE A 1179 45.19 52.95 8.99
CA ILE A 1179 45.57 54.35 8.72
C ILE A 1179 46.59 54.83 9.76
N ALA A 1180 46.39 54.55 11.05
CA ALA A 1180 47.34 54.89 12.10
C ALA A 1180 48.68 54.17 11.93
N GLY A 1181 48.67 52.90 11.55
CA GLY A 1181 49.86 52.12 11.23
C GLY A 1181 50.61 52.68 10.02
N ALA A 1182 49.91 53.01 8.94
CA ALA A 1182 50.48 53.65 7.75
C ALA A 1182 51.05 55.03 8.07
N ALA A 1183 50.32 55.86 8.84
CA ALA A 1183 50.78 57.16 9.29
C ALA A 1183 52.02 57.06 10.19
N TYR A 1184 52.06 56.08 11.11
CA TYR A 1184 53.23 55.80 11.93
C TYR A 1184 54.43 55.36 11.10
N LEU A 1185 54.25 54.47 10.12
CA LEU A 1185 55.32 54.04 9.23
C LEU A 1185 55.85 55.20 8.38
N LEU A 1186 54.96 56.04 7.83
CA LEU A 1186 55.33 57.26 7.10
C LEU A 1186 56.05 58.26 8.00
N TYR A 1187 55.58 58.46 9.23
CA TYR A 1187 56.24 59.30 10.23
C TYR A 1187 57.63 58.76 10.57
N ARG A 1188 57.77 57.46 10.83
CA ARG A 1188 59.06 56.82 11.13
C ARG A 1188 60.03 56.95 9.96
N LYS A 1189 59.58 56.70 8.74
CA LYS A 1189 60.40 56.86 7.53
C LYS A 1189 60.85 58.32 7.35
N LYS A 1190 59.96 59.29 7.57
CA LYS A 1190 60.23 60.71 7.36
C LYS A 1190 61.05 61.37 8.47
N TYR A 1191 60.85 60.98 9.73
CA TYR A 1191 61.44 61.68 10.89
C TYR A 1191 62.49 60.86 11.63
N VAL A 1192 62.45 59.52 11.55
CA VAL A 1192 63.47 58.67 12.20
C VAL A 1192 64.51 58.25 11.16
N GLU A 1193 64.10 57.58 10.09
CA GLU A 1193 65.04 57.01 9.10
C GLU A 1193 65.72 58.10 8.25
N ASN A 1194 64.98 59.13 7.81
CA ASN A 1194 65.57 60.25 7.08
C ASN A 1194 66.49 61.10 7.96
N GLN A 1195 66.17 61.33 9.25
CA GLN A 1195 67.07 62.05 10.17
C GLN A 1195 68.33 61.23 10.47
N LEU A 1196 68.19 59.90 10.64
CA LEU A 1196 69.34 59.00 10.74
C LEU A 1196 70.20 59.04 9.47
N LYS A 1197 69.59 59.02 8.28
CA LYS A 1197 70.33 59.17 7.01
C LYS A 1197 71.03 60.53 6.87
N ILE A 1198 70.40 61.62 7.33
CA ILE A 1198 71.01 62.96 7.33
C ILE A 1198 72.18 63.01 8.32
N LYS A 1199 72.03 62.47 9.54
CA LYS A 1199 73.11 62.42 10.54
C LYS A 1199 74.26 61.50 10.12
N LEU A 1200 73.97 60.37 9.47
CA LEU A 1200 74.99 59.45 8.94
C LEU A 1200 75.75 60.04 7.73
N LYS A 1201 75.16 61.00 7.00
CA LYS A 1201 75.85 61.74 5.93
C LYS A 1201 76.88 62.74 6.43
N ILE A 1202 76.88 63.11 7.72
CA ILE A 1202 77.90 63.98 8.31
C ILE A 1202 79.16 63.17 8.69
N PHE A 1203 79.07 61.84 8.73
CA PHE A 1203 80.20 60.94 9.00
C PHE A 1203 80.81 60.30 7.73
N LYS A 1204 80.41 60.77 6.56
CA LYS A 1204 81.11 60.58 5.28
C LYS A 1204 81.60 61.93 4.80
#